data_AF-A0A401QAY5-F1
#
_entry.id   AF-A0A401QAY5-F1
#
_cell.length_a   1.000
_cell.length_b   1.000
_cell.length_c   1.000
_cell.angle_alpha   90.00
_cell.angle_beta   90.00
_cell.angle_gamma   90.00
#
_symmetry.space_group_name_H-M   'P 1'
#
loop_
_entity.id
_entity.type
_entity.pdbx_description
1 polymer ?
#
loop_
_entity_poly.entity_id
_entity_poly.type
_entity_poly.pdbx_seq_one_letter_code
_entity_poly.pdbx_strand_id
1 'polypeptide(L)'
;DGLIGPELHEKLLSAEKAVTGYTDPYTGRKISLYQAIKKDLVSNVHGIHLLEAQIATGGIIDPVTSHRLPINVAYQRGIFDEEMNKTLSDITLDSKGFVDPNTDDELTYAQLKDRCLTDPETGFYLIPMTDGEKPKGVENLIHDESEAREVFENTTVDLPEGTLGGKSMSIWEILNSEFISEKERLKLTREYQSGKITRERLVVVIIEIIQQVEIRRGYEMISTFRSQITAEQLYSSKIIDLETLNMLKGKKITVREVCEMESVRKYLFGTGAISGIYKCPGKEVFNVYEAMKKGLLKAELAHSLLEAQAATGFMLDAVKNKRLNVDEAVREALVGPELHDKLLSAERAVTGYRDPYTGNIISLFQAMKKGLIAKDYVLSLLDAQLVTGGIIDPEYSYHLPLEAAYQRGYLDRETYSLLTDPTEGSRGFRDPNTEEPMSYSQLMARCKVDKNTGHRLLTTDMGLIFKGLRKQITLEQLMASGIITSSVAEKLQAGDVTVDEVSDSIKKYLEGTSCISGVFVEASKERLSIYQAMKKGMIRPGTAFELLEAQAATGYMIDPIRNMKLTVNEAVKLGVVGSEFKDKLLSAERAVTGYRDPYSGALLSLFQAMQKSLILKDHGIRLLESQIATGGIIDPQFSHRLPVEMAYKRGLFDEEMNKILLDPGDDTKGFFDPNTEENLTYLQLKERCMVDSDTGLCLLPLKDKKRERKTSSKSSVRKRRVVIVDPESGKEMSVYEAYRKGLIDHQTYTELSEQECEWEEVTISSSDGVVKSMITDRRSGRQYDIDDALSKGLIDQGSLDLYRSGALSITEFADMLSGNMSGHRSRSSSVGSSSSYTSQQSSPMRSHMVTWSDPLEETGPVAGILDTDTLEKVSITEAMHRNIVDNITGQRLLEAQACTGGIIDPNTGDKYPVTDAVGKGLVDKIMVDRINLAQKAFNGFEDPRTKTKMSAAQALKKGWLYYEAGQRFLEVQYLTGGLIEPDVPRRVPLDEALQKGTIDPRTVQKLRDVGAYAKYITCPKTKLKISYKDAMDRSMIEEGTGVRLLEASSQSTKGFYSPYNMSGAGSAAGSRSGSKTGSRTGSRRGSFDATGSGYSMSFSSSSYTSSSYGRRLAASVPGGKEVSQSLSTPLYNPDESSSLNQTQLLQVPMM
;
A
#
# COMPACT_ATOMS: atom_id res chain seq x y z
N ASP A 1 16.24 -25.29 -40.49
CA ASP A 1 14.98 -25.99 -40.17
C ASP A 1 14.60 -26.93 -41.33
N GLY A 2 13.81 -27.97 -41.07
CA GLY A 2 13.39 -28.95 -42.11
C GLY A 2 14.10 -30.31 -42.10
N LEU A 3 14.95 -30.61 -41.10
CA LEU A 3 15.71 -31.86 -41.02
C LEU A 3 14.86 -33.07 -40.56
N ILE A 4 13.69 -32.80 -39.97
CA ILE A 4 12.71 -33.80 -39.50
C ILE A 4 11.33 -33.34 -39.97
N GLY A 5 10.58 -34.23 -40.64
CA GLY A 5 9.18 -33.99 -41.00
C GLY A 5 8.21 -34.24 -39.83
N PRO A 6 7.01 -33.62 -39.82
CA PRO A 6 6.06 -33.73 -38.72
C PRO A 6 5.61 -35.18 -38.45
N GLU A 7 5.54 -36.01 -39.50
CA GLU A 7 5.19 -37.43 -39.45
C GLU A 7 6.10 -38.30 -38.58
N LEU A 8 7.33 -37.82 -38.28
CA LEU A 8 8.32 -38.52 -37.47
C LEU A 8 8.52 -37.89 -36.08
N HIS A 9 7.91 -36.74 -35.79
CA HIS A 9 8.19 -35.95 -34.59
C HIS A 9 7.91 -36.72 -33.29
N GLU A 10 6.71 -37.31 -33.13
CA GLU A 10 6.36 -38.07 -31.93
C GLU A 10 7.25 -39.30 -31.72
N LYS A 11 7.61 -40.01 -32.81
CA LYS A 11 8.47 -41.20 -32.77
C LYS A 11 9.89 -40.85 -32.32
N LEU A 12 10.45 -39.75 -32.80
CA LEU A 12 11.76 -39.27 -32.39
C LEU A 12 11.75 -38.74 -30.94
N LEU A 13 10.67 -38.08 -30.51
CA LEU A 13 10.49 -37.63 -29.11
C LEU A 13 10.21 -38.80 -28.14
N SER A 14 9.75 -39.96 -28.61
CA SER A 14 9.78 -41.21 -27.83
C SER A 14 11.16 -41.87 -27.75
N ALA A 15 11.99 -41.73 -28.79
CA ALA A 15 13.35 -42.24 -28.83
C ALA A 15 14.33 -41.38 -28.00
N GLU A 16 14.16 -40.06 -27.96
CA GLU A 16 14.96 -39.13 -27.13
C GLU A 16 14.93 -39.52 -25.64
N LYS A 17 13.81 -40.07 -25.17
CA LYS A 17 13.63 -40.54 -23.78
C LYS A 17 14.55 -41.71 -23.42
N ALA A 18 15.12 -42.42 -24.40
CA ALA A 18 16.18 -43.41 -24.17
C ALA A 18 17.52 -42.78 -23.73
N VAL A 19 17.69 -41.47 -23.96
CA VAL A 19 18.85 -40.67 -23.50
C VAL A 19 18.46 -39.84 -22.29
N THR A 20 17.32 -39.15 -22.33
CA THR A 20 16.90 -38.21 -21.28
C THR A 20 16.20 -38.87 -20.09
N GLY A 21 15.85 -40.16 -20.19
CA GLY A 21 15.27 -40.99 -19.13
C GLY A 21 13.76 -41.03 -19.14
N TYR A 22 13.19 -42.23 -19.03
CA TYR A 22 11.76 -42.43 -18.88
C TYR A 22 11.34 -42.13 -17.43
N THR A 23 10.26 -41.38 -17.23
CA THR A 23 9.70 -41.14 -15.89
C THR A 23 8.85 -42.34 -15.48
N ASP A 24 9.26 -43.03 -14.41
CA ASP A 24 8.48 -44.11 -13.80
C ASP A 24 7.23 -43.56 -13.09
N PRO A 25 6.00 -43.85 -13.58
CA PRO A 25 4.79 -43.26 -13.01
C PRO A 25 4.51 -43.70 -11.57
N TYR A 26 5.12 -44.80 -11.10
CA TYR A 26 4.94 -45.31 -9.74
C TYR A 26 5.93 -44.73 -8.72
N THR A 27 7.06 -44.17 -9.15
CA THR A 27 8.09 -43.64 -8.22
C THR A 27 8.53 -42.19 -8.52
N GLY A 28 8.11 -41.62 -9.65
CA GLY A 28 8.50 -40.29 -10.11
C GLY A 28 9.97 -40.18 -10.53
N ARG A 29 10.72 -41.29 -10.54
CA ARG A 29 12.16 -41.30 -10.86
C ARG A 29 12.39 -41.48 -12.36
N LYS A 30 13.47 -40.89 -12.87
CA LYS A 30 14.01 -41.25 -14.18
C LYS A 30 14.65 -42.64 -14.12
N ILE A 31 14.31 -43.50 -15.09
CA ILE A 31 14.84 -44.86 -15.25
C ILE A 31 15.42 -45.05 -16.66
N SER A 32 16.31 -46.04 -16.82
CA SER A 32 16.95 -46.33 -18.13
C SER A 32 15.97 -46.94 -19.13
N LEU A 33 16.35 -46.92 -20.42
CA LEU A 33 15.59 -47.59 -21.49
C LEU A 33 15.29 -49.06 -21.15
N TYR A 34 16.31 -49.82 -20.74
CA TYR A 34 16.15 -51.22 -20.34
C TYR A 34 15.20 -51.39 -19.12
N GLN A 35 15.27 -50.48 -18.13
CA GLN A 35 14.33 -50.49 -16.99
C GLN A 35 12.91 -50.10 -17.39
N ALA A 36 12.74 -49.30 -18.45
CA ALA A 36 11.45 -48.95 -19.03
C ALA A 36 10.83 -50.11 -19.83
N ILE A 37 11.66 -50.89 -20.54
CA ILE A 37 11.25 -52.15 -21.19
C ILE A 37 10.78 -53.17 -20.13
N LYS A 38 11.55 -53.38 -19.04
CA LYS A 38 11.13 -54.25 -17.90
C LYS A 38 9.92 -53.71 -17.09
N LYS A 39 9.28 -52.63 -17.53
CA LYS A 39 8.05 -52.05 -16.98
C LYS A 39 6.97 -51.78 -18.04
N ASP A 40 7.14 -52.30 -19.26
CA ASP A 40 6.24 -52.12 -20.42
C ASP A 40 5.94 -50.64 -20.76
N LEU A 41 6.82 -49.71 -20.37
CA LEU A 41 6.70 -48.28 -20.70
C LEU A 41 7.16 -47.95 -22.13
N VAL A 42 7.81 -48.92 -22.79
CA VAL A 42 8.27 -48.87 -24.19
C VAL A 42 8.01 -50.25 -24.80
N SER A 43 7.52 -50.30 -26.04
CA SER A 43 7.38 -51.56 -26.78
C SER A 43 8.72 -52.30 -26.85
N ASN A 44 8.75 -53.57 -26.47
CA ASN A 44 9.97 -54.36 -26.34
C ASN A 44 10.82 -54.32 -27.63
N VAL A 45 10.21 -54.53 -28.80
CA VAL A 45 10.87 -54.46 -30.12
C VAL A 45 11.56 -53.11 -30.34
N HIS A 46 10.83 -52.00 -30.14
CA HIS A 46 11.40 -50.66 -30.33
C HIS A 46 12.51 -50.35 -29.31
N GLY A 47 12.36 -50.85 -28.08
CA GLY A 47 13.38 -50.73 -27.04
C GLY A 47 14.65 -51.54 -27.32
N ILE A 48 14.51 -52.74 -27.87
CA ILE A 48 15.63 -53.60 -28.31
C ILE A 48 16.45 -52.90 -29.38
N HIS A 49 15.81 -52.33 -30.42
CA HIS A 49 16.52 -51.60 -31.49
C HIS A 49 17.30 -50.39 -30.94
N LEU A 50 16.73 -49.66 -29.96
CA LEU A 50 17.40 -48.53 -29.32
C LEU A 50 18.53 -48.96 -28.37
N LEU A 51 18.45 -50.13 -27.73
CA LEU A 51 19.54 -50.71 -26.94
C LEU A 51 20.71 -51.17 -27.82
N GLU A 52 20.42 -51.85 -28.94
CA GLU A 52 21.43 -52.27 -29.92
C GLU A 52 22.20 -51.05 -30.46
N ALA A 53 21.48 -50.02 -30.90
CA ALA A 53 22.08 -48.76 -31.33
C ALA A 53 22.92 -48.09 -30.22
N GLN A 54 22.50 -48.14 -28.94
CA GLN A 54 23.33 -47.65 -27.82
C GLN A 54 24.63 -48.45 -27.66
N ILE A 55 24.59 -49.78 -27.76
CA ILE A 55 25.77 -50.65 -27.67
C ILE A 55 26.74 -50.37 -28.83
N ALA A 56 26.24 -50.36 -30.08
CA ALA A 56 27.01 -50.07 -31.30
C ALA A 56 27.63 -48.64 -31.33
N THR A 57 27.15 -47.74 -30.47
CA THR A 57 27.66 -46.37 -30.30
C THR A 57 28.43 -46.15 -28.98
N GLY A 58 28.86 -47.23 -28.31
CA GLY A 58 29.87 -47.19 -27.24
C GLY A 58 29.37 -47.58 -25.84
N GLY A 59 28.11 -48.00 -25.70
CA GLY A 59 27.59 -48.53 -24.43
C GLY A 59 26.29 -47.86 -23.96
N ILE A 60 25.68 -48.47 -22.95
CA ILE A 60 24.36 -48.14 -22.40
C ILE A 60 24.37 -46.76 -21.74
N ILE A 61 23.35 -45.96 -21.98
CA ILE A 61 23.22 -44.61 -21.41
C ILE A 61 22.59 -44.69 -20.01
N ASP A 62 23.24 -44.04 -19.04
CA ASP A 62 22.68 -43.73 -17.73
C ASP A 62 21.99 -42.35 -17.81
N PRO A 63 20.65 -42.26 -17.79
CA PRO A 63 19.93 -41.00 -18.01
C PRO A 63 19.87 -40.09 -16.78
N VAL A 64 20.42 -40.54 -15.63
CA VAL A 64 20.53 -39.71 -14.42
C VAL A 64 21.87 -38.99 -14.40
N THR A 65 22.93 -39.62 -14.93
CA THR A 65 24.25 -39.01 -15.07
C THR A 65 24.55 -38.45 -16.46
N SER A 66 23.73 -38.77 -17.47
CA SER A 66 23.88 -38.37 -18.89
C SER A 66 25.19 -38.84 -19.54
N HIS A 67 25.73 -39.97 -19.10
CA HIS A 67 26.96 -40.57 -19.64
C HIS A 67 26.71 -42.01 -20.12
N ARG A 68 27.53 -42.48 -21.07
CA ARG A 68 27.58 -43.89 -21.48
C ARG A 68 28.40 -44.70 -20.49
N LEU A 69 27.88 -45.86 -20.13
CA LEU A 69 28.55 -46.85 -19.29
C LEU A 69 29.02 -48.03 -20.12
N PRO A 70 30.26 -48.52 -19.95
CA PRO A 70 30.66 -49.83 -20.43
C PRO A 70 29.73 -50.91 -19.88
N ILE A 71 29.42 -51.92 -20.69
CA ILE A 71 28.41 -52.97 -20.39
C ILE A 71 28.62 -53.59 -18.99
N ASN A 72 29.87 -53.93 -18.65
CA ASN A 72 30.25 -54.50 -17.34
C ASN A 72 29.86 -53.60 -16.14
N VAL A 73 29.86 -52.27 -16.32
CA VAL A 73 29.46 -51.28 -15.29
C VAL A 73 27.94 -51.08 -15.27
N ALA A 74 27.28 -51.16 -16.44
CA ALA A 74 25.82 -51.11 -16.53
C ALA A 74 25.16 -52.29 -15.80
N TYR A 75 25.75 -53.50 -15.89
CA TYR A 75 25.35 -54.67 -15.09
C TYR A 75 25.46 -54.40 -13.58
N GLN A 76 26.60 -53.91 -13.11
CA GLN A 76 26.85 -53.62 -11.68
C GLN A 76 25.89 -52.57 -11.10
N ARG A 77 25.32 -51.69 -11.93
CA ARG A 77 24.31 -50.71 -11.52
C ARG A 77 22.85 -51.18 -11.70
N GLY A 78 22.61 -52.36 -12.25
CA GLY A 78 21.25 -52.83 -12.60
C GLY A 78 20.55 -51.95 -13.66
N ILE A 79 21.33 -51.24 -14.47
CA ILE A 79 20.86 -50.36 -15.55
C ILE A 79 20.67 -51.15 -16.86
N PHE A 80 21.25 -52.35 -16.93
CA PHE A 80 21.21 -53.34 -18.00
C PHE A 80 21.52 -54.73 -17.39
N ASP A 81 21.26 -55.85 -18.09
CA ASP A 81 21.60 -57.20 -17.61
C ASP A 81 22.23 -58.11 -18.67
N GLU A 82 22.84 -59.21 -18.21
CA GLU A 82 23.55 -60.18 -19.05
C GLU A 82 22.59 -61.00 -19.94
N GLU A 83 21.32 -61.13 -19.52
CA GLU A 83 20.28 -61.83 -20.27
C GLU A 83 19.86 -61.04 -21.52
N MET A 84 19.53 -59.75 -21.37
CA MET A 84 19.23 -58.87 -22.50
C MET A 84 20.46 -58.68 -23.42
N ASN A 85 21.67 -58.64 -22.85
CA ASN A 85 22.88 -58.58 -23.68
C ASN A 85 23.08 -59.85 -24.51
N LYS A 86 22.69 -61.03 -24.02
CA LYS A 86 22.73 -62.28 -24.81
C LYS A 86 21.70 -62.25 -25.93
N THR A 87 20.45 -61.86 -25.66
CA THR A 87 19.42 -61.72 -26.71
C THR A 87 19.72 -60.61 -27.73
N LEU A 88 20.57 -59.64 -27.39
CA LEU A 88 21.11 -58.62 -28.31
C LEU A 88 22.39 -59.08 -29.05
N SER A 89 23.05 -60.16 -28.60
CA SER A 89 24.22 -60.76 -29.26
C SER A 89 23.83 -61.89 -30.21
N ASP A 90 22.74 -62.61 -29.90
CA ASP A 90 22.12 -63.58 -30.79
C ASP A 90 21.38 -62.84 -31.92
N ILE A 91 21.86 -62.96 -33.15
CA ILE A 91 21.34 -62.21 -34.32
C ILE A 91 20.00 -62.81 -34.79
N THR A 92 18.95 -62.51 -34.05
CA THR A 92 17.54 -62.84 -34.36
C THR A 92 16.91 -61.76 -35.23
N LEU A 93 15.72 -62.05 -35.80
CA LEU A 93 14.93 -61.04 -36.52
C LEU A 93 14.62 -59.82 -35.64
N ASP A 94 14.31 -60.03 -34.36
CA ASP A 94 14.02 -58.97 -33.40
C ASP A 94 15.22 -58.02 -33.11
N SER A 95 16.43 -58.39 -33.54
CA SER A 95 17.63 -57.53 -33.47
C SER A 95 17.84 -56.66 -34.73
N LYS A 96 17.24 -57.02 -35.87
CA LYS A 96 17.46 -56.42 -37.19
C LYS A 96 16.52 -55.24 -37.44
N GLY A 97 16.57 -54.26 -36.53
CA GLY A 97 15.61 -53.16 -36.47
C GLY A 97 15.74 -52.03 -37.49
N PHE A 98 16.70 -52.12 -38.41
CA PHE A 98 17.07 -51.04 -39.34
C PHE A 98 17.13 -51.58 -40.77
N VAL A 99 16.93 -50.72 -41.77
CA VAL A 99 16.87 -51.10 -43.19
C VAL A 99 17.91 -50.30 -43.99
N ASP A 100 18.62 -50.95 -44.92
CA ASP A 100 19.54 -50.25 -45.84
C ASP A 100 18.75 -49.50 -46.95
N PRO A 101 18.87 -48.17 -47.08
CA PRO A 101 18.14 -47.39 -48.08
C PRO A 101 18.41 -47.74 -49.55
N ASN A 102 19.46 -48.53 -49.86
CA ASN A 102 19.83 -48.91 -51.22
C ASN A 102 19.42 -50.35 -51.58
N THR A 103 19.33 -51.25 -50.61
CA THR A 103 19.05 -52.68 -50.84
C THR A 103 17.78 -53.21 -50.18
N ASP A 104 17.14 -52.42 -49.31
CA ASP A 104 15.97 -52.80 -48.50
C ASP A 104 16.26 -53.99 -47.55
N ASP A 105 17.54 -54.28 -47.27
CA ASP A 105 17.99 -55.33 -46.34
C ASP A 105 17.69 -54.95 -44.87
N GLU A 106 17.07 -55.87 -44.11
CA GLU A 106 17.00 -55.78 -42.64
C GLU A 106 18.36 -56.04 -41.99
N LEU A 107 18.87 -55.10 -41.19
CA LEU A 107 20.21 -55.07 -40.60
C LEU A 107 20.18 -54.62 -39.12
N THR A 108 21.26 -54.90 -38.39
CA THR A 108 21.54 -54.24 -37.11
C THR A 108 22.17 -52.86 -37.33
N TYR A 109 22.07 -51.95 -36.35
CA TYR A 109 22.72 -50.63 -36.42
C TYR A 109 24.24 -50.74 -36.54
N ALA A 110 24.85 -51.73 -35.89
CA ALA A 110 26.27 -52.06 -36.09
C ALA A 110 26.59 -52.35 -37.58
N GLN A 111 25.80 -53.22 -38.23
CA GLN A 111 26.01 -53.57 -39.64
C GLN A 111 25.75 -52.40 -40.59
N LEU A 112 24.76 -51.54 -40.29
CA LEU A 112 24.48 -50.34 -41.07
C LEU A 112 25.61 -49.31 -40.93
N LYS A 113 26.14 -49.13 -39.71
CA LYS A 113 27.27 -48.22 -39.42
C LYS A 113 28.56 -48.66 -40.12
N ASP A 114 28.80 -49.96 -40.28
CA ASP A 114 29.93 -50.49 -41.04
C ASP A 114 29.78 -50.29 -42.57
N ARG A 115 28.57 -50.02 -43.08
CA ARG A 115 28.31 -49.59 -44.47
C ARG A 115 28.45 -48.07 -44.68
N CYS A 116 28.54 -47.27 -43.60
CA CYS A 116 28.69 -45.82 -43.68
C CYS A 116 30.14 -45.38 -43.97
N LEU A 117 30.29 -44.33 -44.77
CA LEU A 117 31.56 -43.62 -44.95
C LEU A 117 31.74 -42.60 -43.82
N THR A 118 32.93 -42.56 -43.20
CA THR A 118 33.28 -41.51 -42.24
C THR A 118 33.79 -40.26 -42.97
N ASP A 119 33.12 -39.13 -42.80
CA ASP A 119 33.62 -37.84 -43.29
C ASP A 119 34.90 -37.42 -42.53
N PRO A 120 36.04 -37.18 -43.20
CA PRO A 120 37.30 -36.84 -42.52
C PRO A 120 37.33 -35.45 -41.88
N GLU A 121 36.43 -34.51 -42.22
CA GLU A 121 36.39 -33.19 -41.57
C GLU A 121 35.53 -33.16 -40.30
N THR A 122 34.36 -33.79 -40.30
CA THR A 122 33.43 -33.79 -39.15
C THR A 122 33.47 -35.05 -38.29
N GLY A 123 33.97 -36.18 -38.81
CA GLY A 123 33.91 -37.48 -38.16
C GLY A 123 32.51 -38.14 -38.17
N PHE A 124 31.55 -37.60 -38.92
CA PHE A 124 30.21 -38.19 -39.04
C PHE A 124 30.19 -39.41 -39.96
N TYR A 125 29.31 -40.37 -39.66
CA TYR A 125 29.05 -41.57 -40.47
C TYR A 125 27.89 -41.28 -41.43
N LEU A 126 28.14 -41.39 -42.74
CA LEU A 126 27.19 -41.07 -43.81
C LEU A 126 26.91 -42.30 -44.67
N ILE A 127 25.63 -42.61 -44.91
CA ILE A 127 25.21 -43.69 -45.81
C ILE A 127 25.34 -43.19 -47.26
N PRO A 128 26.06 -43.88 -48.16
CA PRO A 128 26.06 -43.56 -49.58
C PRO A 128 24.71 -43.93 -50.23
N MET A 129 24.21 -43.08 -51.12
CA MET A 129 22.98 -43.32 -51.90
C MET A 129 23.32 -43.48 -53.38
N THR A 130 22.68 -44.44 -54.07
CA THR A 130 22.77 -44.56 -55.55
C THR A 130 21.60 -43.87 -56.25
N ASP A 131 21.88 -42.88 -57.10
CA ASP A 131 20.87 -42.20 -57.92
C ASP A 131 20.18 -43.17 -58.91
N GLY A 132 18.84 -43.20 -58.89
CA GLY A 132 18.03 -44.17 -59.63
C GLY A 132 18.07 -44.02 -61.16
N GLU A 133 18.21 -45.14 -61.86
CA GLU A 133 18.27 -45.19 -63.33
C GLU A 133 16.94 -44.80 -64.01
N LYS A 134 17.03 -44.24 -65.22
CA LYS A 134 15.87 -44.01 -66.09
C LYS A 134 15.46 -45.32 -66.79
N PRO A 135 14.18 -45.74 -66.75
CA PRO A 135 13.75 -46.97 -67.41
C PRO A 135 13.90 -46.89 -68.93
N LYS A 136 14.41 -47.98 -69.53
CA LYS A 136 14.58 -48.15 -70.97
C LYS A 136 13.24 -48.55 -71.63
N GLY A 137 13.07 -48.22 -72.91
CA GLY A 137 11.79 -48.35 -73.62
C GLY A 137 11.46 -49.75 -74.13
N VAL A 138 10.22 -49.88 -74.63
CA VAL A 138 9.72 -50.98 -75.47
C VAL A 138 9.12 -50.34 -76.74
N GLU A 139 9.11 -51.09 -77.84
CA GLU A 139 9.14 -50.53 -79.20
C GLU A 139 7.77 -50.31 -79.87
N ASN A 140 7.77 -49.32 -80.78
CA ASN A 140 7.03 -49.27 -82.06
C ASN A 140 5.52 -49.58 -82.09
N LEU A 141 4.73 -48.51 -82.10
CA LEU A 141 3.67 -48.30 -83.09
C LEU A 141 3.52 -46.78 -83.30
N ILE A 142 3.96 -46.29 -84.46
CA ILE A 142 3.79 -44.89 -84.86
C ILE A 142 2.62 -44.83 -85.86
N HIS A 143 1.52 -44.20 -85.46
CA HIS A 143 0.46 -43.81 -86.39
C HIS A 143 0.82 -42.47 -87.03
N ASP A 144 0.70 -42.40 -88.36
CA ASP A 144 0.95 -41.16 -89.09
C ASP A 144 -0.06 -40.07 -88.69
N GLU A 145 0.37 -38.81 -88.73
CA GLU A 145 -0.44 -37.70 -88.23
C GLU A 145 -1.77 -37.54 -89.00
N SER A 146 -1.85 -38.03 -90.24
CA SER A 146 -3.10 -38.09 -91.01
C SER A 146 -4.08 -39.14 -90.47
N GLU A 147 -3.62 -40.37 -90.19
CA GLU A 147 -4.47 -41.45 -89.65
C GLU A 147 -5.03 -41.07 -88.28
N ALA A 148 -4.20 -40.48 -87.42
CA ALA A 148 -4.62 -40.05 -86.09
C ALA A 148 -5.75 -39.01 -86.14
N ARG A 149 -5.72 -38.07 -87.11
CA ARG A 149 -6.79 -37.09 -87.31
C ARG A 149 -8.06 -37.74 -87.84
N GLU A 150 -7.95 -38.59 -88.86
CA GLU A 150 -9.10 -39.28 -89.46
C GLU A 150 -9.82 -40.19 -88.43
N VAL A 151 -9.09 -40.87 -87.55
CA VAL A 151 -9.70 -41.64 -86.44
C VAL A 151 -10.37 -40.73 -85.41
N PHE A 152 -9.80 -39.56 -85.10
CA PHE A 152 -10.39 -38.62 -84.14
C PHE A 152 -11.64 -37.91 -84.67
N GLU A 153 -11.71 -37.64 -85.98
CA GLU A 153 -12.90 -37.06 -86.62
C GLU A 153 -14.03 -38.09 -86.78
N ASN A 154 -13.71 -39.34 -87.15
CA ASN A 154 -14.72 -40.39 -87.34
C ASN A 154 -15.21 -41.07 -86.03
N THR A 155 -14.52 -40.90 -84.90
CA THR A 155 -14.93 -41.51 -83.62
C THR A 155 -15.81 -40.56 -82.82
N THR A 156 -17.12 -40.83 -82.78
CA THR A 156 -18.09 -40.11 -81.94
C THR A 156 -18.15 -40.66 -80.52
N VAL A 157 -18.34 -39.78 -79.54
CA VAL A 157 -18.47 -40.08 -78.12
C VAL A 157 -19.79 -39.51 -77.61
N ASP A 158 -20.59 -40.34 -76.95
CA ASP A 158 -21.78 -39.92 -76.21
C ASP A 158 -21.37 -39.53 -74.78
N LEU A 159 -21.62 -38.28 -74.41
CA LEU A 159 -21.25 -37.75 -73.09
C LEU A 159 -22.38 -37.99 -72.06
N PRO A 160 -22.05 -38.47 -70.84
CA PRO A 160 -22.99 -38.53 -69.71
C PRO A 160 -23.58 -37.16 -69.34
N GLU A 161 -24.57 -37.15 -68.44
CA GLU A 161 -25.29 -35.92 -68.05
C GLU A 161 -24.35 -34.81 -67.54
N GLY A 162 -24.47 -33.63 -68.14
CA GLY A 162 -23.59 -32.48 -67.96
C GLY A 162 -24.03 -31.32 -68.88
N THR A 163 -23.21 -30.29 -69.05
CA THR A 163 -23.55 -29.11 -69.89
C THR A 163 -23.63 -29.43 -71.40
N LEU A 164 -23.11 -30.59 -71.81
CA LEU A 164 -23.19 -31.16 -73.16
C LEU A 164 -24.04 -32.45 -73.22
N GLY A 165 -24.74 -32.81 -72.14
CA GLY A 165 -25.51 -34.05 -72.05
C GLY A 165 -26.51 -34.21 -73.20
N GLY A 166 -26.48 -35.38 -73.86
CA GLY A 166 -27.34 -35.68 -75.01
C GLY A 166 -26.82 -35.19 -76.37
N LYS A 167 -25.57 -34.73 -76.47
CA LYS A 167 -24.89 -34.48 -77.76
C LYS A 167 -23.75 -35.48 -77.98
N SER A 168 -23.87 -36.30 -79.01
CA SER A 168 -22.74 -37.04 -79.58
C SER A 168 -21.79 -36.06 -80.27
N MET A 169 -20.51 -36.09 -79.92
CA MET A 169 -19.46 -35.24 -80.54
C MET A 169 -18.24 -36.07 -80.91
N SER A 170 -17.49 -35.67 -81.94
CA SER A 170 -16.25 -36.36 -82.31
C SER A 170 -15.13 -36.13 -81.29
N ILE A 171 -14.20 -37.08 -81.18
CA ILE A 171 -12.97 -36.92 -80.39
C ILE A 171 -12.20 -35.66 -80.84
N TRP A 172 -12.20 -35.34 -82.14
CA TRP A 172 -11.55 -34.14 -82.67
C TRP A 172 -12.22 -32.84 -82.22
N GLU A 173 -13.55 -32.73 -82.28
CA GLU A 173 -14.27 -31.56 -81.75
C GLU A 173 -14.01 -31.37 -80.25
N ILE A 174 -14.00 -32.48 -79.49
CA ILE A 174 -13.72 -32.48 -78.05
C ILE A 174 -12.27 -32.03 -77.77
N LEU A 175 -11.27 -32.52 -78.51
CA LEU A 175 -9.86 -32.11 -78.42
C LEU A 175 -9.60 -30.67 -78.89
N ASN A 176 -10.52 -30.05 -79.63
CA ASN A 176 -10.50 -28.63 -79.99
C ASN A 176 -11.36 -27.75 -79.04
N SER A 177 -12.07 -28.34 -78.07
CA SER A 177 -12.99 -27.62 -77.19
C SER A 177 -12.30 -26.97 -75.98
N GLU A 178 -12.98 -26.03 -75.33
CA GLU A 178 -12.51 -25.36 -74.10
C GLU A 178 -12.35 -26.30 -72.87
N PHE A 179 -12.68 -27.58 -72.99
CA PHE A 179 -12.59 -28.56 -71.91
C PHE A 179 -11.22 -29.24 -71.81
N ILE A 180 -10.37 -29.15 -72.84
CA ILE A 180 -9.02 -29.77 -72.86
C ILE A 180 -7.99 -28.70 -73.23
N SER A 181 -6.95 -28.49 -72.41
CA SER A 181 -5.95 -27.47 -72.72
C SER A 181 -5.06 -27.88 -73.90
N GLU A 182 -4.49 -26.91 -74.61
CA GLU A 182 -3.60 -27.14 -75.75
C GLU A 182 -2.39 -28.03 -75.39
N LYS A 183 -1.88 -27.94 -74.15
CA LYS A 183 -0.81 -28.81 -73.64
C LYS A 183 -1.26 -30.24 -73.41
N GLU A 184 -2.48 -30.44 -72.90
CA GLU A 184 -3.06 -31.78 -72.67
C GLU A 184 -3.45 -32.42 -74.01
N ARG A 185 -4.02 -31.66 -74.95
CA ARG A 185 -4.22 -32.07 -76.34
C ARG A 185 -2.92 -32.56 -76.98
N LEU A 186 -1.86 -31.75 -76.95
CA LEU A 186 -0.54 -32.12 -77.49
C LEU A 186 0.09 -33.31 -76.77
N LYS A 187 -0.27 -33.57 -75.50
CA LYS A 187 0.14 -34.78 -74.78
C LYS A 187 -0.64 -36.00 -75.28
N LEU A 188 -1.99 -35.96 -75.25
CA LEU A 188 -2.87 -37.06 -75.66
C LEU A 188 -2.65 -37.46 -77.12
N THR A 189 -2.51 -36.48 -78.03
CA THR A 189 -2.18 -36.76 -79.44
C THR A 189 -0.85 -37.49 -79.58
N ARG A 190 0.21 -37.10 -78.85
CA ARG A 190 1.51 -37.81 -78.87
C ARG A 190 1.45 -39.19 -78.20
N GLU A 191 0.66 -39.35 -77.15
CA GLU A 191 0.51 -40.64 -76.45
C GLU A 191 -0.31 -41.65 -77.27
N TYR A 192 -1.25 -41.18 -78.09
CA TYR A 192 -1.90 -41.97 -79.14
C TYR A 192 -0.95 -42.27 -80.31
N GLN A 193 -0.27 -41.25 -80.86
CA GLN A 193 0.71 -41.40 -81.96
C GLN A 193 1.89 -42.31 -81.62
N SER A 194 2.22 -42.52 -80.34
CA SER A 194 3.27 -43.43 -79.88
C SER A 194 2.74 -44.78 -79.36
N GLY A 195 1.48 -45.11 -79.67
CA GLY A 195 0.87 -46.41 -79.35
C GLY A 195 0.59 -46.67 -77.87
N LYS A 196 0.80 -45.69 -76.98
CA LYS A 196 0.68 -45.86 -75.51
C LYS A 196 -0.77 -45.89 -75.03
N ILE A 197 -1.72 -45.37 -75.82
CA ILE A 197 -3.13 -45.28 -75.48
C ILE A 197 -3.95 -45.75 -76.69
N THR A 198 -4.76 -46.80 -76.51
CA THR A 198 -5.69 -47.26 -77.57
C THR A 198 -6.88 -46.32 -77.71
N ARG A 199 -7.59 -46.36 -78.84
CA ARG A 199 -8.80 -45.53 -79.07
C ARG A 199 -9.85 -45.69 -77.97
N GLU A 200 -10.09 -46.90 -77.44
CA GLU A 200 -11.04 -47.15 -76.35
C GLU A 200 -10.57 -46.50 -75.05
N ARG A 201 -9.27 -46.59 -74.75
CA ARG A 201 -8.69 -45.96 -73.55
C ARG A 201 -8.66 -44.43 -73.67
N LEU A 202 -8.46 -43.89 -74.88
CA LEU A 202 -8.52 -42.46 -75.15
C LEU A 202 -9.93 -41.90 -74.90
N VAL A 203 -10.99 -42.59 -75.34
CA VAL A 203 -12.38 -42.20 -75.04
C VAL A 203 -12.62 -42.16 -73.53
N VAL A 204 -12.20 -43.18 -72.78
CA VAL A 204 -12.33 -43.21 -71.31
C VAL A 204 -11.58 -42.04 -70.66
N VAL A 205 -10.33 -41.79 -71.06
CA VAL A 205 -9.53 -40.67 -70.53
C VAL A 205 -10.14 -39.30 -70.88
N ILE A 206 -10.76 -39.16 -72.06
CA ILE A 206 -11.45 -37.93 -72.46
C ILE A 206 -12.73 -37.72 -71.64
N ILE A 207 -13.55 -38.75 -71.44
CA ILE A 207 -14.74 -38.67 -70.56
C ILE A 207 -14.31 -38.37 -69.12
N GLU A 208 -13.23 -38.99 -68.63
CA GLU A 208 -12.68 -38.74 -67.30
C GLU A 208 -12.18 -37.29 -67.15
N ILE A 209 -11.49 -36.74 -68.16
CA ILE A 209 -11.08 -35.33 -68.18
C ILE A 209 -12.30 -34.40 -68.22
N ILE A 210 -13.31 -34.67 -69.04
CA ILE A 210 -14.54 -33.87 -69.09
C ILE A 210 -15.26 -33.91 -67.74
N GLN A 211 -15.42 -35.08 -67.11
CA GLN A 211 -16.01 -35.20 -65.78
C GLN A 211 -15.19 -34.47 -64.72
N GLN A 212 -13.85 -34.60 -64.71
CA GLN A 212 -12.98 -33.85 -63.81
C GLN A 212 -13.09 -32.33 -64.04
N VAL A 213 -13.25 -31.88 -65.28
CA VAL A 213 -13.39 -30.46 -65.65
C VAL A 213 -14.79 -29.92 -65.34
N GLU A 214 -15.85 -30.70 -65.51
CA GLU A 214 -17.21 -30.29 -65.11
C GLU A 214 -17.39 -30.31 -63.59
N ILE A 215 -16.83 -31.29 -62.87
CA ILE A 215 -16.72 -31.25 -61.40
C ILE A 215 -15.97 -29.99 -60.96
N ARG A 216 -14.82 -29.68 -61.58
CA ARG A 216 -13.99 -28.49 -61.27
C ARG A 216 -14.61 -27.18 -61.75
N ARG A 217 -15.56 -27.19 -62.69
CA ARG A 217 -16.36 -26.02 -63.13
C ARG A 217 -17.66 -25.85 -62.33
N GLY A 218 -18.19 -26.93 -61.74
CA GLY A 218 -19.41 -26.92 -60.92
C GLY A 218 -19.18 -26.40 -59.49
N TYR A 219 -17.98 -26.58 -58.94
CA TYR A 219 -17.58 -26.03 -57.65
C TYR A 219 -16.71 -24.78 -57.81
N GLU A 220 -17.34 -23.60 -57.89
CA GLU A 220 -16.62 -22.34 -57.64
C GLU A 220 -16.23 -22.27 -56.14
N MET A 221 -15.01 -22.74 -55.84
CA MET A 221 -14.46 -22.80 -54.49
C MET A 221 -13.92 -21.44 -54.05
N ILE A 222 -14.38 -21.01 -52.88
CA ILE A 222 -13.95 -19.80 -52.19
C ILE A 222 -12.83 -20.19 -51.21
N SER A 223 -11.58 -19.93 -51.59
CA SER A 223 -10.42 -20.17 -50.72
C SER A 223 -10.32 -19.09 -49.63
N THR A 224 -10.49 -19.47 -48.37
CA THR A 224 -10.11 -18.65 -47.21
C THR A 224 -8.70 -19.03 -46.73
N PHE A 225 -8.20 -18.32 -45.70
CA PHE A 225 -6.89 -18.60 -45.10
C PHE A 225 -6.79 -19.96 -44.38
N ARG A 226 -7.90 -20.66 -44.11
CA ARG A 226 -7.91 -21.96 -43.40
C ARG A 226 -8.78 -23.05 -44.04
N SER A 227 -9.71 -22.70 -44.93
CA SER A 227 -10.65 -23.65 -45.54
C SER A 227 -11.02 -23.30 -46.98
N GLN A 228 -11.41 -24.30 -47.77
CA GLN A 228 -12.07 -24.10 -49.06
C GLN A 228 -13.59 -24.23 -48.85
N ILE A 229 -14.33 -23.15 -49.11
CA ILE A 229 -15.76 -23.04 -48.86
C ILE A 229 -16.51 -22.99 -50.19
N THR A 230 -17.66 -23.65 -50.32
CA THR A 230 -18.54 -23.49 -51.49
C THR A 230 -19.54 -22.36 -51.29
N ALA A 231 -19.99 -21.72 -52.37
CA ALA A 231 -21.06 -20.72 -52.29
C ALA A 231 -22.34 -21.28 -51.62
N GLU A 232 -22.61 -22.58 -51.77
CA GLU A 232 -23.75 -23.25 -51.14
C GLU A 232 -23.60 -23.40 -49.62
N GLN A 233 -22.37 -23.55 -49.11
CA GLN A 233 -22.09 -23.53 -47.67
C GLN A 233 -22.31 -22.13 -47.07
N LEU A 234 -21.94 -21.06 -47.78
CA LEU A 234 -22.24 -19.69 -47.33
C LEU A 234 -23.75 -19.39 -47.33
N TYR A 235 -24.50 -19.98 -48.26
CA TYR A 235 -25.96 -19.89 -48.26
C TYR A 235 -26.56 -20.71 -47.11
N SER A 236 -26.08 -21.94 -46.85
CA SER A 236 -26.56 -22.76 -45.73
C SER A 236 -26.23 -22.18 -44.35
N SER A 237 -25.22 -21.32 -44.25
CA SER A 237 -24.90 -20.54 -43.05
C SER A 237 -25.61 -19.19 -42.98
N LYS A 238 -26.46 -18.83 -43.96
CA LYS A 238 -27.15 -17.53 -44.08
C LYS A 238 -26.20 -16.32 -44.11
N ILE A 239 -25.01 -16.49 -44.69
CA ILE A 239 -24.05 -15.38 -44.92
C ILE A 239 -24.33 -14.68 -46.26
N ILE A 240 -24.85 -15.42 -47.24
CA ILE A 240 -25.28 -14.90 -48.55
C ILE A 240 -26.74 -15.26 -48.82
N ASP A 241 -27.45 -14.42 -49.58
CA ASP A 241 -28.85 -14.61 -49.95
C ASP A 241 -29.01 -15.48 -51.20
N LEU A 242 -30.19 -16.07 -51.39
CA LEU A 242 -30.52 -16.91 -52.56
C LEU A 242 -30.31 -16.17 -53.89
N GLU A 243 -30.59 -14.87 -53.92
CA GLU A 243 -30.34 -14.02 -55.10
C GLU A 243 -28.84 -13.94 -55.42
N THR A 244 -27.99 -13.72 -54.40
CA THR A 244 -26.53 -13.67 -54.59
C THR A 244 -25.93 -15.03 -54.97
N LEU A 245 -26.44 -16.14 -54.42
CA LEU A 245 -26.08 -17.49 -54.86
C LEU A 245 -26.45 -17.72 -56.34
N ASN A 246 -27.63 -17.26 -56.76
CA ASN A 246 -28.06 -17.35 -58.16
C ASN A 246 -27.26 -16.42 -59.09
N MET A 247 -26.77 -15.27 -58.61
CA MET A 247 -25.88 -14.38 -59.37
C MET A 247 -24.46 -14.94 -59.52
N LEU A 248 -23.95 -15.65 -58.50
CA LEU A 248 -22.71 -16.44 -58.61
C LEU A 248 -22.87 -17.59 -59.61
N LYS A 249 -23.89 -18.44 -59.45
CA LYS A 249 -24.17 -19.55 -60.39
C LYS A 249 -24.44 -19.08 -61.82
N GLY A 250 -24.99 -17.88 -61.99
CA GLY A 250 -25.18 -17.19 -63.27
C GLY A 250 -23.99 -16.38 -63.78
N LYS A 251 -22.83 -16.42 -63.09
CA LYS A 251 -21.58 -15.70 -63.41
C LYS A 251 -21.73 -14.18 -63.63
N LYS A 252 -22.69 -13.57 -62.93
CA LYS A 252 -22.94 -12.11 -62.97
C LYS A 252 -22.11 -11.33 -61.95
N ILE A 253 -21.64 -12.01 -60.91
CA ILE A 253 -20.77 -11.48 -59.86
C ILE A 253 -19.70 -12.55 -59.63
N THR A 254 -18.45 -12.14 -59.45
CA THR A 254 -17.33 -13.06 -59.15
C THR A 254 -17.27 -13.42 -57.67
N VAL A 255 -16.71 -14.58 -57.36
CA VAL A 255 -16.35 -15.00 -55.98
C VAL A 255 -15.58 -13.91 -55.22
N ARG A 256 -14.69 -13.20 -55.92
CA ARG A 256 -13.88 -12.12 -55.32
C ARG A 256 -14.73 -10.94 -54.87
N GLU A 257 -15.64 -10.46 -55.72
CA GLU A 257 -16.53 -9.34 -55.38
C GLU A 257 -17.43 -9.69 -54.18
N VAL A 258 -17.94 -10.94 -54.11
CA VAL A 258 -18.71 -11.42 -52.96
C VAL A 258 -17.87 -11.48 -51.68
N CYS A 259 -16.58 -11.81 -51.75
CA CYS A 259 -15.67 -11.75 -50.60
C CYS A 259 -15.30 -10.33 -50.17
N GLU A 260 -15.37 -9.36 -51.09
CA GLU A 260 -15.09 -7.94 -50.82
C GLU A 260 -16.33 -7.19 -50.27
N MET A 261 -17.55 -7.72 -50.43
CA MET A 261 -18.79 -7.18 -49.81
C MET A 261 -18.69 -7.14 -48.28
N GLU A 262 -18.97 -5.98 -47.68
CA GLU A 262 -18.80 -5.74 -46.24
C GLU A 262 -19.64 -6.69 -45.34
N SER A 263 -20.86 -7.01 -45.77
CA SER A 263 -21.76 -7.97 -45.11
C SER A 263 -21.16 -9.37 -45.00
N VAL A 264 -20.49 -9.85 -46.05
CA VAL A 264 -19.87 -11.18 -46.13
C VAL A 264 -18.48 -11.17 -45.49
N ARG A 265 -17.69 -10.12 -45.76
CA ARG A 265 -16.35 -9.91 -45.22
C ARG A 265 -16.31 -9.95 -43.69
N LYS A 266 -17.33 -9.41 -43.02
CA LYS A 266 -17.50 -9.50 -41.56
C LYS A 266 -17.47 -10.95 -41.06
N TYR A 267 -18.11 -11.87 -41.78
CA TYR A 267 -18.23 -13.26 -41.37
C TYR A 267 -17.04 -14.13 -41.81
N LEU A 268 -16.45 -13.84 -42.98
CA LEU A 268 -15.27 -14.56 -43.49
C LEU A 268 -13.97 -14.20 -42.75
N PHE A 269 -13.79 -12.94 -42.33
CA PHE A 269 -12.51 -12.44 -41.82
C PHE A 269 -12.59 -11.68 -40.49
N GLY A 270 -13.79 -11.49 -39.94
CA GLY A 270 -14.04 -10.69 -38.74
C GLY A 270 -13.96 -9.17 -38.93
N THR A 271 -14.43 -8.45 -37.91
CA THR A 271 -14.39 -6.98 -37.75
C THR A 271 -13.05 -6.46 -37.20
N GLY A 272 -12.07 -7.36 -37.04
CA GLY A 272 -10.75 -7.12 -36.44
C GLY A 272 -10.72 -7.26 -34.92
N ALA A 273 -9.87 -8.16 -34.42
CA ALA A 273 -9.55 -8.27 -32.99
C ALA A 273 -8.62 -7.13 -32.53
N ILE A 274 -8.43 -7.01 -31.22
CA ILE A 274 -7.47 -6.07 -30.62
C ILE A 274 -6.05 -6.56 -30.93
N SER A 275 -5.38 -5.86 -31.83
CA SER A 275 -4.08 -6.28 -32.40
C SER A 275 -2.87 -5.95 -31.52
N GLY A 276 -2.96 -4.86 -30.76
CA GLY A 276 -1.83 -4.28 -30.04
C GLY A 276 -2.24 -3.05 -29.23
N ILE A 277 -1.24 -2.29 -28.79
CA ILE A 277 -1.37 -1.13 -27.93
C ILE A 277 -0.88 0.14 -28.64
N TYR A 278 -1.58 1.24 -28.39
CA TYR A 278 -1.16 2.58 -28.75
C TYR A 278 -0.73 3.35 -27.49
N LYS A 279 0.54 3.77 -27.45
CA LYS A 279 1.13 4.49 -26.31
C LYS A 279 1.16 6.00 -26.58
N CYS A 280 0.33 6.75 -25.85
CA CYS A 280 0.51 8.20 -25.71
C CYS A 280 1.54 8.50 -24.60
N PRO A 281 2.33 9.60 -24.70
CA PRO A 281 2.34 10.60 -25.79
C PRO A 281 3.24 10.22 -26.99
N GLY A 282 3.89 9.03 -26.99
CA GLY A 282 4.89 8.66 -28.00
C GLY A 282 4.36 8.36 -29.42
N LYS A 283 3.05 8.11 -29.58
CA LYS A 283 2.42 7.62 -30.82
C LYS A 283 2.97 6.25 -31.29
N GLU A 284 3.62 5.53 -30.38
CA GLU A 284 4.22 4.22 -30.62
C GLU A 284 3.14 3.12 -30.63
N VAL A 285 3.27 2.17 -31.55
CA VAL A 285 2.46 0.94 -31.62
C VAL A 285 3.29 -0.23 -31.10
N PHE A 286 2.73 -1.02 -30.18
CA PHE A 286 3.37 -2.25 -29.70
C PHE A 286 2.45 -3.46 -29.83
N ASN A 287 3.03 -4.58 -30.26
CA ASN A 287 2.38 -5.88 -30.20
C ASN A 287 2.14 -6.27 -28.73
N VAL A 288 1.03 -6.98 -28.42
CA VAL A 288 0.57 -7.24 -27.04
C VAL A 288 1.66 -7.90 -26.16
N TYR A 289 2.40 -8.85 -26.74
CA TYR A 289 3.49 -9.56 -26.07
C TYR A 289 4.73 -8.68 -25.83
N GLU A 290 5.06 -7.74 -26.73
CA GLU A 290 6.11 -6.75 -26.49
C GLU A 290 5.73 -5.77 -25.37
N ALA A 291 4.47 -5.34 -25.35
CA ALA A 291 3.96 -4.43 -24.32
C ALA A 291 4.04 -5.08 -22.93
N MET A 292 3.77 -6.39 -22.82
CA MET A 292 4.01 -7.17 -21.60
C MET A 292 5.50 -7.15 -21.20
N LYS A 293 6.42 -7.46 -22.13
CA LYS A 293 7.87 -7.43 -21.88
C LYS A 293 8.40 -6.05 -21.48
N LYS A 294 7.77 -4.97 -21.98
CA LYS A 294 8.10 -3.57 -21.65
C LYS A 294 7.37 -3.06 -20.39
N GLY A 295 6.58 -3.90 -19.71
CA GLY A 295 5.82 -3.52 -18.49
C GLY A 295 4.63 -2.58 -18.74
N LEU A 296 4.22 -2.39 -20.00
CA LEU A 296 3.06 -1.57 -20.40
C LEU A 296 1.73 -2.32 -20.18
N LEU A 297 1.78 -3.67 -20.07
CA LEU A 297 0.68 -4.50 -19.60
C LEU A 297 1.12 -5.38 -18.42
N LYS A 298 0.19 -5.67 -17.52
CA LYS A 298 0.29 -6.85 -16.64
C LYS A 298 0.18 -8.12 -17.47
N ALA A 299 0.97 -9.14 -17.09
CA ALA A 299 1.01 -10.40 -17.82
C ALA A 299 -0.36 -11.08 -17.95
N GLU A 300 -1.18 -11.07 -16.89
CA GLU A 300 -2.56 -11.62 -16.90
C GLU A 300 -3.40 -11.07 -18.07
N LEU A 301 -3.47 -9.74 -18.22
CA LEU A 301 -4.25 -9.11 -19.28
C LEU A 301 -3.62 -9.33 -20.66
N ALA A 302 -2.28 -9.37 -20.76
CA ALA A 302 -1.60 -9.71 -22.00
C ALA A 302 -1.90 -11.14 -22.47
N HIS A 303 -1.96 -12.12 -21.54
CA HIS A 303 -2.37 -13.49 -21.85
C HIS A 303 -3.79 -13.52 -22.41
N SER A 304 -4.78 -12.95 -21.70
CA SER A 304 -6.18 -13.00 -22.13
C SER A 304 -6.41 -12.29 -23.47
N LEU A 305 -5.70 -11.20 -23.76
CA LEU A 305 -5.76 -10.54 -25.07
C LEU A 305 -5.13 -11.38 -26.20
N LEU A 306 -4.03 -12.09 -25.94
CA LEU A 306 -3.43 -13.02 -26.91
C LEU A 306 -4.30 -14.26 -27.12
N GLU A 307 -4.92 -14.80 -26.06
CA GLU A 307 -5.89 -15.90 -26.13
C GLU A 307 -7.13 -15.49 -26.95
N ALA A 308 -7.60 -14.24 -26.80
CA ALA A 308 -8.66 -13.69 -27.64
C ALA A 308 -8.25 -13.52 -29.11
N GLN A 309 -6.99 -13.17 -29.43
CA GLN A 309 -6.50 -13.19 -30.82
C GLN A 309 -6.53 -14.61 -31.40
N ALA A 310 -5.95 -15.58 -30.70
CA ALA A 310 -5.93 -16.98 -31.11
C ALA A 310 -7.35 -17.55 -31.32
N ALA A 311 -8.27 -17.27 -30.39
CA ALA A 311 -9.65 -17.75 -30.44
C ALA A 311 -10.56 -17.03 -31.45
N THR A 312 -10.14 -15.89 -32.02
CA THR A 312 -10.89 -15.15 -33.05
C THR A 312 -10.33 -15.29 -34.46
N GLY A 313 -9.21 -16.01 -34.61
CA GLY A 313 -8.74 -16.52 -35.90
C GLY A 313 -7.22 -16.58 -36.06
N PHE A 314 -6.52 -15.51 -35.65
CA PHE A 314 -5.10 -15.30 -35.97
C PHE A 314 -4.41 -14.43 -34.93
N MET A 315 -3.13 -14.71 -34.68
CA MET A 315 -2.24 -13.77 -34.00
C MET A 315 -1.96 -12.59 -34.93
N LEU A 316 -2.05 -11.37 -34.39
CA LEU A 316 -1.95 -10.14 -35.18
C LEU A 316 -0.64 -9.41 -34.89
N ASP A 317 0.17 -9.19 -35.94
CA ASP A 317 1.31 -8.27 -35.87
C ASP A 317 0.84 -6.89 -36.32
N ALA A 318 0.57 -6.02 -35.35
CA ALA A 318 0.08 -4.66 -35.57
C ALA A 318 1.10 -3.76 -36.28
N VAL A 319 2.38 -4.11 -36.27
CA VAL A 319 3.48 -3.34 -36.88
C VAL A 319 3.74 -3.82 -38.31
N LYS A 320 3.75 -5.13 -38.55
CA LYS A 320 3.96 -5.72 -39.89
C LYS A 320 2.66 -5.90 -40.70
N ASN A 321 1.48 -5.67 -40.11
CA ASN A 321 0.16 -5.99 -40.68
C ASN A 321 0.08 -7.45 -41.17
N LYS A 322 0.56 -8.38 -40.33
CA LYS A 322 0.49 -9.83 -40.58
C LYS A 322 -0.60 -10.49 -39.74
N ARG A 323 -1.14 -11.57 -40.29
CA ARG A 323 -2.00 -12.55 -39.60
C ARG A 323 -1.26 -13.87 -39.61
N LEU A 324 -1.01 -14.46 -38.45
CA LEU A 324 -0.21 -15.67 -38.27
C LEU A 324 -0.99 -16.71 -37.46
N ASN A 325 -0.77 -17.99 -37.74
CA ASN A 325 -1.18 -19.09 -36.87
C ASN A 325 -0.28 -19.11 -35.60
N VAL A 326 -0.68 -19.80 -34.53
CA VAL A 326 0.09 -19.77 -33.26
C VAL A 326 1.55 -20.26 -33.44
N ASP A 327 1.75 -21.36 -34.17
CA ASP A 327 3.09 -21.90 -34.48
C ASP A 327 3.97 -20.93 -35.29
N GLU A 328 3.35 -20.12 -36.15
CA GLU A 328 4.04 -19.12 -36.98
C GLU A 328 4.36 -17.86 -36.18
N ALA A 329 3.46 -17.47 -35.27
CA ALA A 329 3.66 -16.33 -34.36
C ALA A 329 4.81 -16.58 -33.37
N VAL A 330 4.98 -17.82 -32.88
CA VAL A 330 6.16 -18.19 -32.08
C VAL A 330 7.43 -18.21 -32.94
N ARG A 331 7.35 -18.69 -34.20
CA ARG A 331 8.49 -18.72 -35.14
C ARG A 331 8.97 -17.33 -35.59
N GLU A 332 8.06 -16.38 -35.80
CA GLU A 332 8.38 -14.95 -36.03
C GLU A 332 8.66 -14.16 -34.73
N ALA A 333 8.70 -14.82 -33.57
CA ALA A 333 8.90 -14.23 -32.25
C ALA A 333 7.90 -13.12 -31.86
N LEU A 334 6.72 -13.10 -32.50
CA LEU A 334 5.56 -12.26 -32.14
C LEU A 334 5.02 -12.65 -30.75
N VAL A 335 5.15 -13.93 -30.39
CA VAL A 335 4.86 -14.47 -29.04
C VAL A 335 6.01 -15.36 -28.59
N GLY A 336 6.24 -15.45 -27.28
CA GLY A 336 7.23 -16.35 -26.70
C GLY A 336 6.76 -17.80 -26.59
N PRO A 337 7.69 -18.77 -26.59
CA PRO A 337 7.37 -20.19 -26.47
C PRO A 337 6.67 -20.53 -25.15
N GLU A 338 6.86 -19.75 -24.09
CA GLU A 338 6.22 -19.94 -22.78
C GLU A 338 4.69 -19.79 -22.79
N LEU A 339 4.11 -19.30 -23.90
CA LEU A 339 2.66 -19.17 -24.10
C LEU A 339 2.10 -20.13 -25.17
N HIS A 340 2.95 -20.94 -25.81
CA HIS A 340 2.57 -21.78 -26.97
C HIS A 340 1.43 -22.74 -26.65
N ASP A 341 1.55 -23.58 -25.62
CA ASP A 341 0.50 -24.53 -25.19
C ASP A 341 -0.86 -23.84 -24.93
N LYS A 342 -0.84 -22.66 -24.31
CA LYS A 342 -2.06 -21.90 -23.97
C LYS A 342 -2.74 -21.34 -25.21
N LEU A 343 -1.96 -20.71 -26.10
CA LEU A 343 -2.51 -20.13 -27.33
C LEU A 343 -2.95 -21.21 -28.31
N LEU A 344 -2.26 -22.35 -28.37
CA LEU A 344 -2.71 -23.52 -29.14
C LEU A 344 -4.01 -24.09 -28.56
N SER A 345 -4.18 -24.07 -27.23
CA SER A 345 -5.47 -24.40 -26.61
C SER A 345 -6.58 -23.40 -26.93
N ALA A 346 -6.27 -22.10 -27.06
CA ALA A 346 -7.23 -21.08 -27.46
C ALA A 346 -7.57 -21.12 -28.97
N GLU A 347 -6.60 -21.45 -29.83
CA GLU A 347 -6.77 -21.61 -31.28
C GLU A 347 -7.72 -22.77 -31.64
N ARG A 348 -7.89 -23.75 -30.74
CA ARG A 348 -8.93 -24.79 -30.82
C ARG A 348 -10.36 -24.24 -30.70
N ALA A 349 -10.55 -22.97 -30.33
CA ALA A 349 -11.84 -22.29 -30.52
C ALA A 349 -12.17 -21.99 -32.00
N VAL A 350 -11.18 -22.07 -32.90
CA VAL A 350 -11.27 -21.84 -34.35
C VAL A 350 -11.13 -23.14 -35.13
N THR A 351 -10.17 -24.00 -34.75
CA THR A 351 -9.94 -25.32 -35.39
C THR A 351 -10.75 -26.46 -34.75
N GLY A 352 -11.48 -26.15 -33.68
CA GLY A 352 -12.34 -27.07 -32.93
C GLY A 352 -11.62 -27.94 -31.90
N TYR A 353 -12.39 -28.43 -30.93
CA TYR A 353 -11.91 -29.36 -29.92
C TYR A 353 -12.25 -30.79 -30.35
N ARG A 354 -11.26 -31.69 -30.42
CA ARG A 354 -11.57 -33.13 -30.49
C ARG A 354 -12.20 -33.58 -29.18
N ASP A 355 -13.35 -34.23 -29.27
CA ASP A 355 -14.05 -34.89 -28.17
C ASP A 355 -13.39 -36.24 -27.85
N PRO A 356 -12.85 -36.46 -26.64
CA PRO A 356 -12.22 -37.74 -26.26
C PRO A 356 -13.16 -38.96 -26.37
N TYR A 357 -14.47 -38.77 -26.31
CA TYR A 357 -15.46 -39.87 -26.31
C TYR A 357 -15.97 -40.25 -27.70
N THR A 358 -15.88 -39.35 -28.68
CA THR A 358 -16.40 -39.59 -30.04
C THR A 358 -15.38 -39.39 -31.16
N GLY A 359 -14.20 -38.83 -30.86
CA GLY A 359 -13.19 -38.46 -31.86
C GLY A 359 -13.54 -37.24 -32.72
N ASN A 360 -14.82 -36.88 -32.77
CA ASN A 360 -15.35 -35.78 -33.57
C ASN A 360 -14.83 -34.41 -33.11
N ILE A 361 -14.77 -33.48 -34.05
CA ILE A 361 -14.50 -32.07 -33.79
C ILE A 361 -15.80 -31.42 -33.29
N ILE A 362 -15.74 -30.70 -32.17
CA ILE A 362 -16.86 -29.96 -31.58
C ILE A 362 -16.49 -28.50 -31.31
N SER A 363 -17.49 -27.63 -31.28
CA SER A 363 -17.26 -26.19 -31.06
C SER A 363 -16.89 -25.86 -29.62
N LEU A 364 -16.31 -24.68 -29.40
CA LEU A 364 -15.93 -24.14 -28.08
C LEU A 364 -17.08 -24.27 -27.04
N PHE A 365 -18.29 -23.91 -27.45
CA PHE A 365 -19.49 -23.99 -26.61
C PHE A 365 -19.94 -25.44 -26.31
N GLN A 366 -19.77 -26.36 -27.26
CA GLN A 366 -20.06 -27.78 -27.05
C GLN A 366 -19.03 -28.43 -26.14
N ALA A 367 -17.76 -28.02 -26.22
CA ALA A 367 -16.70 -28.44 -25.32
C ALA A 367 -16.95 -27.97 -23.87
N MET A 368 -17.49 -26.74 -23.68
CA MET A 368 -17.99 -26.27 -22.38
C MET A 368 -19.11 -27.15 -21.83
N LYS A 369 -20.14 -27.48 -22.64
CA LYS A 369 -21.25 -28.33 -22.21
C LYS A 369 -20.84 -29.78 -21.91
N LYS A 370 -19.72 -30.25 -22.47
CA LYS A 370 -19.08 -31.54 -22.11
C LYS A 370 -18.05 -31.44 -20.98
N GLY A 371 -17.84 -30.26 -20.39
CA GLY A 371 -16.89 -30.06 -19.28
C GLY A 371 -15.42 -30.19 -19.65
N LEU A 372 -15.07 -30.15 -20.94
CA LEU A 372 -13.68 -30.26 -21.41
C LEU A 372 -12.84 -28.99 -21.14
N ILE A 373 -13.51 -27.87 -20.83
CA ILE A 373 -12.93 -26.54 -20.64
C ILE A 373 -13.71 -25.83 -19.52
N ALA A 374 -13.05 -25.02 -18.70
CA ALA A 374 -13.70 -24.22 -17.67
C ALA A 374 -14.71 -23.21 -18.27
N LYS A 375 -15.89 -23.09 -17.65
CA LYS A 375 -17.00 -22.24 -18.13
C LYS A 375 -16.56 -20.79 -18.35
N ASP A 376 -15.91 -20.18 -17.36
CA ASP A 376 -15.59 -18.75 -17.38
C ASP A 376 -14.60 -18.38 -18.49
N TYR A 377 -13.63 -19.28 -18.75
CA TYR A 377 -12.68 -19.16 -19.86
C TYR A 377 -13.40 -19.22 -21.21
N VAL A 378 -14.32 -20.18 -21.38
CA VAL A 378 -15.13 -20.28 -22.60
C VAL A 378 -15.99 -19.03 -22.81
N LEU A 379 -16.62 -18.49 -21.75
CA LEU A 379 -17.42 -17.27 -21.87
C LEU A 379 -16.58 -16.07 -22.37
N SER A 380 -15.35 -15.88 -21.88
CA SER A 380 -14.47 -14.81 -22.37
C SER A 380 -14.08 -14.95 -23.85
N LEU A 381 -13.87 -16.18 -24.33
CA LEU A 381 -13.56 -16.43 -25.75
C LEU A 381 -14.82 -16.30 -26.63
N LEU A 382 -16.01 -16.63 -26.13
CA LEU A 382 -17.29 -16.43 -26.84
C LEU A 382 -17.64 -14.94 -26.97
N ASP A 383 -17.44 -14.10 -25.94
CA ASP A 383 -17.57 -12.63 -26.03
C ASP A 383 -16.65 -12.07 -27.12
N ALA A 384 -15.38 -12.51 -27.16
CA ALA A 384 -14.45 -12.12 -28.21
C ALA A 384 -14.91 -12.51 -29.63
N GLN A 385 -15.40 -13.74 -29.83
CA GLN A 385 -15.94 -14.18 -31.12
C GLN A 385 -17.19 -13.39 -31.54
N LEU A 386 -18.15 -13.19 -30.64
CA LEU A 386 -19.38 -12.40 -30.91
C LEU A 386 -19.06 -10.97 -31.37
N VAL A 387 -18.12 -10.31 -30.69
CA VAL A 387 -17.68 -8.94 -31.03
C VAL A 387 -16.88 -8.89 -32.34
N THR A 388 -16.02 -9.87 -32.58
CA THR A 388 -15.24 -9.95 -33.83
C THR A 388 -16.04 -10.42 -35.04
N GLY A 389 -17.26 -10.94 -34.89
CA GLY A 389 -18.15 -11.17 -36.03
C GLY A 389 -19.41 -11.98 -35.73
N GLY A 390 -19.29 -12.97 -34.86
CA GLY A 390 -20.25 -14.05 -34.66
C GLY A 390 -19.54 -15.30 -34.11
N ILE A 391 -20.27 -16.38 -33.81
CA ILE A 391 -19.65 -17.60 -33.26
C ILE A 391 -18.91 -18.36 -34.37
N ILE A 392 -17.66 -18.76 -34.15
CA ILE A 392 -16.88 -19.44 -35.20
C ILE A 392 -17.33 -20.89 -35.37
N ASP A 393 -17.51 -21.30 -36.62
CA ASP A 393 -17.73 -22.69 -37.01
C ASP A 393 -16.38 -23.44 -37.02
N PRO A 394 -16.20 -24.50 -36.22
CA PRO A 394 -14.94 -25.23 -36.15
C PRO A 394 -14.65 -26.08 -37.40
N GLU A 395 -15.66 -26.46 -38.19
CA GLU A 395 -15.48 -27.30 -39.39
C GLU A 395 -14.99 -26.47 -40.57
N TYR A 396 -15.40 -25.19 -40.66
CA TYR A 396 -15.08 -24.31 -41.79
C TYR A 396 -14.27 -23.05 -41.44
N SER A 397 -14.01 -22.78 -40.16
CA SER A 397 -13.21 -21.63 -39.66
C SER A 397 -13.71 -20.23 -40.07
N TYR A 398 -15.04 -20.03 -40.20
CA TYR A 398 -15.65 -18.70 -40.41
C TYR A 398 -16.67 -18.36 -39.31
N HIS A 399 -16.93 -17.07 -39.07
CA HIS A 399 -17.90 -16.59 -38.08
C HIS A 399 -19.34 -16.77 -38.59
N LEU A 400 -20.22 -17.33 -37.78
CA LEU A 400 -21.64 -17.55 -38.10
C LEU A 400 -22.52 -16.39 -37.62
N PRO A 401 -23.55 -15.99 -38.40
CA PRO A 401 -24.68 -15.21 -37.88
C PRO A 401 -25.36 -15.91 -36.69
N LEU A 402 -25.87 -15.13 -35.74
CA LEU A 402 -26.41 -15.63 -34.46
C LEU A 402 -27.47 -16.74 -34.63
N GLU A 403 -28.41 -16.56 -35.56
CA GLU A 403 -29.46 -17.56 -35.84
C GLU A 403 -28.92 -18.84 -36.51
N ALA A 404 -27.79 -18.78 -37.24
CA ALA A 404 -27.12 -19.97 -37.75
C ALA A 404 -26.35 -20.70 -36.64
N ALA A 405 -25.72 -19.96 -35.71
CA ALA A 405 -25.07 -20.53 -34.53
C ALA A 405 -26.06 -21.23 -33.58
N TYR A 406 -27.28 -20.69 -33.40
CA TYR A 406 -28.36 -21.38 -32.69
C TYR A 406 -28.80 -22.66 -33.43
N GLN A 407 -28.96 -22.61 -34.76
CA GLN A 407 -29.36 -23.78 -35.56
C GLN A 407 -28.31 -24.90 -35.58
N ARG A 408 -27.01 -24.59 -35.53
CA ARG A 408 -25.91 -25.57 -35.40
C ARG A 408 -25.62 -25.98 -33.94
N GLY A 409 -26.32 -25.41 -32.96
CA GLY A 409 -26.12 -25.72 -31.54
C GLY A 409 -24.75 -25.29 -31.00
N TYR A 410 -24.17 -24.23 -31.57
CA TYR A 410 -22.90 -23.63 -31.15
C TYR A 410 -23.07 -22.45 -30.18
N LEU A 411 -24.31 -22.07 -29.88
CA LEU A 411 -24.67 -21.17 -28.79
C LEU A 411 -26.10 -21.50 -28.33
N ASP A 412 -26.48 -21.09 -27.12
CA ASP A 412 -27.89 -21.03 -26.70
C ASP A 412 -28.29 -19.63 -26.23
N ARG A 413 -29.59 -19.40 -26.12
CA ARG A 413 -30.16 -18.08 -25.79
C ARG A 413 -29.86 -17.66 -24.36
N GLU A 414 -29.70 -18.61 -23.44
CA GLU A 414 -29.33 -18.36 -22.05
C GLU A 414 -27.89 -17.83 -21.95
N THR A 415 -26.94 -18.49 -22.62
CA THR A 415 -25.54 -18.07 -22.68
C THR A 415 -25.39 -16.75 -23.44
N TYR A 416 -26.12 -16.56 -24.55
CA TYR A 416 -26.11 -15.28 -25.25
C TYR A 416 -26.64 -14.14 -24.36
N SER A 417 -27.76 -14.35 -23.65
CA SER A 417 -28.30 -13.35 -22.73
C SER A 417 -27.29 -12.97 -21.64
N LEU A 418 -26.61 -13.97 -21.05
CA LEU A 418 -25.56 -13.75 -20.06
C LEU A 418 -24.39 -12.93 -20.64
N LEU A 419 -23.90 -13.28 -21.84
CA LEU A 419 -22.80 -12.55 -22.50
C LEU A 419 -23.19 -11.09 -22.83
N THR A 420 -24.47 -10.80 -23.06
CA THR A 420 -24.97 -9.44 -23.33
C THR A 420 -25.33 -8.62 -22.08
N ASP A 421 -25.40 -9.22 -20.90
CA ASP A 421 -25.84 -8.51 -19.69
C ASP A 421 -24.70 -7.60 -19.13
N PRO A 422 -24.89 -6.28 -19.01
CA PRO A 422 -23.85 -5.38 -18.53
C PRO A 422 -23.55 -5.49 -17.03
N THR A 423 -24.37 -6.24 -16.27
CA THR A 423 -24.23 -6.44 -14.82
C THR A 423 -23.70 -7.83 -14.47
N GLU A 424 -24.26 -8.90 -15.04
CA GLU A 424 -23.85 -10.29 -14.78
C GLU A 424 -22.88 -10.88 -15.82
N GLY A 425 -22.66 -10.19 -16.94
CA GLY A 425 -21.90 -10.72 -18.08
C GLY A 425 -20.42 -11.01 -17.83
N SER A 426 -19.81 -11.73 -18.77
CA SER A 426 -18.50 -12.36 -18.62
C SER A 426 -17.34 -11.35 -18.60
N ARG A 427 -17.02 -10.85 -17.40
CA ARG A 427 -15.93 -9.90 -17.17
C ARG A 427 -14.53 -10.55 -17.14
N GLY A 428 -14.24 -11.37 -18.15
CA GLY A 428 -12.98 -12.12 -18.27
C GLY A 428 -11.79 -11.25 -18.69
N PHE A 429 -12.03 -10.03 -19.16
CA PHE A 429 -10.99 -9.05 -19.48
C PHE A 429 -10.92 -7.97 -18.40
N ARG A 430 -9.84 -7.17 -18.41
CA ARG A 430 -9.66 -6.02 -17.51
C ARG A 430 -9.25 -4.79 -18.29
N ASP A 431 -9.64 -3.61 -17.84
CA ASP A 431 -9.05 -2.38 -18.38
C ASP A 431 -7.55 -2.29 -18.02
N PRO A 432 -6.65 -1.91 -18.95
CA PRO A 432 -5.22 -1.80 -18.64
C PRO A 432 -4.87 -0.60 -17.75
N ASN A 433 -5.75 0.39 -17.61
CA ASN A 433 -5.54 1.61 -16.84
C ASN A 433 -6.27 1.58 -15.49
N THR A 434 -7.52 1.07 -15.43
CA THR A 434 -8.31 1.01 -14.18
C THR A 434 -8.30 -0.35 -13.47
N GLU A 435 -7.82 -1.41 -14.12
CA GLU A 435 -7.87 -2.82 -13.67
C GLU A 435 -9.28 -3.40 -13.43
N GLU A 436 -10.33 -2.60 -13.68
CA GLU A 436 -11.72 -3.01 -13.54
C GLU A 436 -12.05 -4.14 -14.52
N PRO A 437 -12.79 -5.17 -14.07
CA PRO A 437 -13.14 -6.29 -14.93
C PRO A 437 -14.25 -5.85 -15.91
N MET A 438 -14.01 -6.04 -17.21
CA MET A 438 -14.83 -5.57 -18.33
C MET A 438 -15.12 -6.70 -19.33
N SER A 439 -16.13 -6.50 -20.18
CA SER A 439 -16.33 -7.33 -21.39
C SER A 439 -15.36 -6.92 -22.51
N TYR A 440 -15.13 -7.83 -23.45
CA TYR A 440 -14.36 -7.56 -24.67
C TYR A 440 -15.04 -6.48 -25.52
N SER A 441 -16.38 -6.45 -25.54
CA SER A 441 -17.17 -5.38 -26.19
C SER A 441 -16.89 -3.98 -25.62
N GLN A 442 -16.82 -3.84 -24.29
CA GLN A 442 -16.47 -2.56 -23.63
C GLN A 442 -15.01 -2.16 -23.92
N LEU A 443 -14.10 -3.12 -23.89
CA LEU A 443 -12.68 -2.91 -24.12
C LEU A 443 -12.39 -2.55 -25.59
N MET A 444 -13.13 -3.16 -26.52
CA MET A 444 -13.13 -2.82 -27.96
C MET A 444 -13.61 -1.40 -28.24
N ALA A 445 -14.60 -0.90 -27.48
CA ALA A 445 -15.08 0.49 -27.60
C ALA A 445 -14.04 1.53 -27.15
N ARG A 446 -13.05 1.14 -26.33
CA ARG A 446 -11.91 1.99 -25.94
C ARG A 446 -10.74 1.93 -26.94
N CYS A 447 -10.78 1.07 -27.96
CA CYS A 447 -9.69 0.93 -28.92
C CYS A 447 -9.77 1.99 -30.03
N LYS A 448 -8.63 2.62 -30.36
CA LYS A 448 -8.49 3.46 -31.55
C LYS A 448 -8.28 2.56 -32.77
N VAL A 449 -8.91 2.89 -33.90
CA VAL A 449 -8.66 2.24 -35.19
C VAL A 449 -7.55 3.00 -35.90
N ASP A 450 -6.47 2.33 -36.26
CA ASP A 450 -5.46 2.91 -37.15
C ASP A 450 -6.03 3.04 -38.57
N LYS A 451 -5.87 4.23 -39.16
CA LYS A 451 -6.40 4.55 -40.49
C LYS A 451 -5.63 3.87 -41.62
N ASN A 452 -4.38 3.47 -41.39
CA ASN A 452 -3.51 2.91 -42.42
C ASN A 452 -3.66 1.39 -42.56
N THR A 453 -3.76 0.68 -41.42
CA THR A 453 -3.88 -0.80 -41.37
C THR A 453 -5.31 -1.28 -41.15
N GLY A 454 -6.21 -0.44 -40.62
CA GLY A 454 -7.52 -0.85 -40.13
C GLY A 454 -7.48 -1.64 -38.82
N HIS A 455 -6.30 -1.78 -38.20
CA HIS A 455 -6.15 -2.49 -36.94
C HIS A 455 -6.73 -1.72 -35.75
N ARG A 456 -7.21 -2.47 -34.76
CA ARG A 456 -7.71 -1.93 -33.49
C ARG A 456 -6.60 -1.98 -32.45
N LEU A 457 -6.31 -0.83 -31.85
CA LEU A 457 -5.23 -0.62 -30.89
C LEU A 457 -5.80 -0.09 -29.57
N LEU A 458 -5.50 -0.79 -28.49
CA LEU A 458 -5.90 -0.40 -27.14
C LEU A 458 -5.05 0.77 -26.66
N THR A 459 -5.68 1.88 -26.25
CA THR A 459 -4.94 3.02 -25.70
C THR A 459 -4.59 2.79 -24.25
N THR A 460 -3.28 2.77 -23.95
CA THR A 460 -2.77 2.85 -22.58
C THR A 460 -2.37 4.29 -22.29
N ASP A 461 -3.15 4.98 -21.45
CA ASP A 461 -2.83 6.32 -20.95
C ASP A 461 -1.83 6.28 -19.77
N MET A 462 -1.31 5.08 -19.48
CA MET A 462 -0.25 4.71 -18.52
C MET A 462 1.05 5.55 -18.60
N GLY A 463 1.20 6.44 -19.58
CA GLY A 463 2.30 7.41 -19.67
C GLY A 463 2.08 8.71 -18.91
N LEU A 464 0.83 9.09 -18.59
CA LEU A 464 0.48 10.41 -18.02
C LEU A 464 0.23 10.33 -16.52
N ILE A 465 1.26 9.87 -15.81
CA ILE A 465 1.26 9.63 -14.36
C ILE A 465 2.00 10.77 -13.64
N PHE A 466 1.29 11.45 -12.74
CA PHE A 466 1.83 12.54 -11.92
C PHE A 466 2.20 12.05 -10.52
N LYS A 467 3.23 12.64 -9.93
CA LYS A 467 3.70 12.31 -8.57
C LYS A 467 2.94 13.13 -7.52
N GLY A 468 2.16 12.46 -6.68
CA GLY A 468 1.49 13.04 -5.51
C GLY A 468 2.28 12.93 -4.21
N LEU A 469 1.60 13.15 -3.09
CA LEU A 469 2.20 13.17 -1.74
C LEU A 469 2.61 11.78 -1.23
N ARG A 470 1.82 10.74 -1.52
CA ARG A 470 2.09 9.33 -1.17
C ARG A 470 1.70 8.33 -2.26
N LYS A 471 1.07 8.79 -3.35
CA LYS A 471 0.59 7.96 -4.47
C LYS A 471 0.93 8.62 -5.80
N GLN A 472 0.92 7.81 -6.85
CA GLN A 472 0.82 8.26 -8.24
C GLN A 472 -0.63 8.67 -8.55
N ILE A 473 -0.80 9.63 -9.46
CA ILE A 473 -2.09 10.26 -9.81
C ILE A 473 -2.25 10.21 -11.33
N THR A 474 -3.43 9.83 -11.84
CA THR A 474 -3.71 9.82 -13.29
C THR A 474 -4.24 11.18 -13.77
N LEU A 475 -4.09 11.46 -15.07
CA LEU A 475 -4.68 12.65 -15.70
C LEU A 475 -6.20 12.75 -15.47
N GLU A 476 -6.93 11.63 -15.53
CA GLU A 476 -8.37 11.58 -15.23
C GLU A 476 -8.69 12.03 -13.79
N GLN A 477 -7.85 11.68 -12.82
CA GLN A 477 -8.04 12.08 -11.42
C GLN A 477 -7.76 13.59 -11.21
N LEU A 478 -6.85 14.18 -12.00
CA LEU A 478 -6.57 15.62 -12.02
C LEU A 478 -7.66 16.44 -12.75
N MET A 479 -8.29 15.84 -13.76
CA MET A 479 -9.50 16.36 -14.40
C MET A 479 -10.69 16.32 -13.43
N ALA A 480 -10.95 15.17 -12.79
CA ALA A 480 -12.03 14.97 -11.83
C ALA A 480 -11.85 15.76 -10.51
N SER A 481 -10.67 16.32 -10.24
CA SER A 481 -10.41 17.23 -9.12
C SER A 481 -10.42 18.71 -9.52
N GLY A 482 -10.61 19.04 -10.81
CA GLY A 482 -10.62 20.42 -11.30
C GLY A 482 -9.25 21.10 -11.26
N ILE A 483 -8.15 20.33 -11.21
CA ILE A 483 -6.77 20.85 -11.24
C ILE A 483 -6.31 21.10 -12.68
N ILE A 484 -6.76 20.26 -13.62
CA ILE A 484 -6.48 20.36 -15.06
C ILE A 484 -7.79 20.59 -15.82
N THR A 485 -7.75 21.45 -16.84
CA THR A 485 -8.85 21.72 -17.78
C THR A 485 -8.76 20.79 -18.99
N SER A 486 -9.90 20.41 -19.59
CA SER A 486 -9.96 19.53 -20.78
C SER A 486 -8.98 19.95 -21.89
N SER A 487 -8.93 21.24 -22.23
CA SER A 487 -8.01 21.79 -23.24
C SER A 487 -6.52 21.69 -22.92
N VAL A 488 -6.14 21.38 -21.67
CA VAL A 488 -4.76 21.07 -21.27
C VAL A 488 -4.53 19.56 -21.27
N ALA A 489 -5.52 18.77 -20.84
CA ALA A 489 -5.49 17.31 -20.96
C ALA A 489 -5.40 16.85 -22.43
N GLU A 490 -6.16 17.47 -23.33
CA GLU A 490 -6.15 17.22 -24.77
C GLU A 490 -4.77 17.51 -25.39
N LYS A 491 -4.13 18.63 -25.03
CA LYS A 491 -2.77 18.99 -25.46
C LYS A 491 -1.72 18.00 -24.94
N LEU A 492 -1.85 17.58 -23.69
CA LEU A 492 -0.96 16.60 -23.07
C LEU A 492 -1.12 15.19 -23.70
N GLN A 493 -2.33 14.81 -24.08
CA GLN A 493 -2.62 13.58 -24.85
C GLN A 493 -2.17 13.67 -26.32
N ALA A 494 -2.16 14.87 -26.93
CA ALA A 494 -1.66 15.13 -28.28
C ALA A 494 -0.12 15.15 -28.36
N GLY A 495 0.54 15.52 -27.26
CA GLY A 495 1.99 15.67 -27.13
C GLY A 495 2.50 17.12 -27.30
N ASP A 496 1.61 18.11 -27.28
CA ASP A 496 1.95 19.54 -27.51
C ASP A 496 2.59 20.22 -26.27
N VAL A 497 2.48 19.58 -25.09
CA VAL A 497 3.01 20.04 -23.79
C VAL A 497 3.53 18.82 -23.03
N THR A 498 4.64 18.96 -22.31
CA THR A 498 5.24 17.86 -21.53
C THR A 498 4.59 17.67 -20.16
N VAL A 499 4.77 16.48 -19.57
CA VAL A 499 4.31 16.18 -18.20
C VAL A 499 5.01 17.07 -17.17
N ASP A 500 6.26 17.45 -17.39
CA ASP A 500 7.03 18.29 -16.46
C ASP A 500 6.56 19.75 -16.47
N GLU A 501 6.31 20.34 -17.65
CA GLU A 501 5.73 21.68 -17.78
C GLU A 501 4.34 21.78 -17.12
N VAL A 502 3.48 20.77 -17.33
CA VAL A 502 2.20 20.68 -16.61
C VAL A 502 2.44 20.52 -15.11
N SER A 503 3.34 19.64 -14.68
CA SER A 503 3.63 19.36 -13.27
C SER A 503 4.11 20.60 -12.51
N ASP A 504 4.96 21.43 -13.11
CA ASP A 504 5.39 22.69 -12.51
C ASP A 504 4.25 23.71 -12.42
N SER A 505 3.37 23.78 -13.43
CA SER A 505 2.18 24.65 -13.37
C SER A 505 1.19 24.26 -12.25
N ILE A 506 1.04 22.95 -11.97
CA ILE A 506 0.13 22.42 -10.93
C ILE A 506 0.84 21.98 -9.64
N LYS A 507 2.12 22.33 -9.45
CA LYS A 507 2.99 21.95 -8.32
C LYS A 507 2.39 22.25 -6.94
N LYS A 508 1.65 23.37 -6.86
CA LYS A 508 0.84 23.79 -5.70
C LYS A 508 -0.16 22.72 -5.24
N TYR A 509 -0.71 21.94 -6.17
CA TYR A 509 -1.70 20.92 -5.88
C TYR A 509 -1.09 19.51 -5.74
N LEU A 510 -0.06 19.19 -6.53
CA LEU A 510 0.66 17.90 -6.45
C LEU A 510 1.46 17.75 -5.14
N GLU A 511 2.43 18.62 -4.90
CA GLU A 511 3.31 18.54 -3.71
C GLU A 511 2.99 19.62 -2.66
N GLY A 512 2.45 20.77 -3.07
CA GLY A 512 2.21 21.93 -2.21
C GLY A 512 3.25 23.04 -2.38
N THR A 513 2.87 24.25 -1.97
CA THR A 513 3.85 25.32 -1.66
C THR A 513 4.58 24.98 -0.36
N SER A 514 5.78 25.53 -0.16
CA SER A 514 6.57 25.28 1.06
C SER A 514 5.74 25.50 2.33
N CYS A 515 5.80 24.52 3.23
CA CYS A 515 5.49 24.69 4.64
C CYS A 515 6.66 25.41 5.34
N ILE A 516 6.47 25.85 6.58
CA ILE A 516 7.55 26.33 7.46
C ILE A 516 8.50 25.14 7.69
N SER A 517 9.61 25.15 6.96
CA SER A 517 10.50 24.00 6.75
C SER A 517 11.59 23.89 7.81
N GLY A 518 11.91 25.01 8.45
CA GLY A 518 13.03 25.14 9.35
C GLY A 518 13.14 26.55 9.91
N VAL A 519 14.31 26.84 10.45
CA VAL A 519 14.66 28.09 11.13
C VAL A 519 15.92 28.65 10.51
N PHE A 520 15.96 29.97 10.35
CA PHE A 520 17.17 30.71 9.99
C PHE A 520 17.60 31.58 11.17
N VAL A 521 18.80 31.37 11.70
CA VAL A 521 19.31 32.16 12.83
C VAL A 521 20.05 33.38 12.29
N GLU A 522 19.49 34.58 12.45
CA GLU A 522 20.01 35.80 11.79
C GLU A 522 21.48 36.11 12.15
N ALA A 523 21.90 35.78 13.38
CA ALA A 523 23.24 36.10 13.89
C ALA A 523 24.35 35.15 13.39
N SER A 524 24.08 33.84 13.32
CA SER A 524 25.04 32.86 12.80
C SER A 524 24.88 32.57 11.30
N LYS A 525 23.76 33.00 10.70
CA LYS A 525 23.29 32.64 9.36
C LYS A 525 23.13 31.12 9.13
N GLU A 526 22.97 30.36 10.22
CA GLU A 526 22.71 28.92 10.14
C GLU A 526 21.24 28.64 9.74
N ARG A 527 21.07 27.70 8.79
CA ARG A 527 19.80 27.01 8.54
C ARG A 527 19.72 25.81 9.49
N LEU A 528 18.64 25.67 10.28
CA LEU A 528 18.45 24.59 11.26
C LEU A 528 17.08 23.93 11.11
N SER A 529 16.99 22.63 11.40
CA SER A 529 15.67 21.98 11.56
C SER A 529 14.97 22.47 12.83
N ILE A 530 13.64 22.43 12.85
CA ILE A 530 12.83 22.85 14.01
C ILE A 530 13.23 22.06 15.27
N TYR A 531 13.52 20.76 15.12
CA TYR A 531 13.97 19.89 16.21
C TYR A 531 15.38 20.25 16.71
N GLN A 532 16.31 20.62 15.81
CA GLN A 532 17.63 21.13 16.20
C GLN A 532 17.54 22.48 16.92
N ALA A 533 16.71 23.41 16.44
CA ALA A 533 16.46 24.69 17.09
C ALA A 533 15.84 24.51 18.50
N MET A 534 14.96 23.52 18.66
CA MET A 534 14.44 23.10 19.97
C MET A 534 15.56 22.56 20.89
N LYS A 535 16.44 21.67 20.40
CA LYS A 535 17.56 21.14 21.21
C LYS A 535 18.63 22.21 21.52
N LYS A 536 18.83 23.22 20.66
CA LYS A 536 19.62 24.43 20.95
C LYS A 536 18.90 25.41 21.89
N GLY A 537 17.66 25.14 22.30
CA GLY A 537 16.87 26.00 23.21
C GLY A 537 16.31 27.28 22.59
N MET A 538 16.42 27.45 21.27
CA MET A 538 15.96 28.62 20.53
C MET A 538 14.43 28.68 20.38
N ILE A 539 13.77 27.52 20.41
CA ILE A 539 12.31 27.38 20.33
C ILE A 539 11.81 26.55 21.51
N ARG A 540 10.67 26.95 22.10
CA ARG A 540 10.01 26.19 23.17
C ARG A 540 9.52 24.83 22.63
N PRO A 541 9.64 23.71 23.38
CA PRO A 541 9.23 22.39 22.89
C PRO A 541 7.77 22.28 22.41
N GLY A 542 6.85 23.07 22.98
CA GLY A 542 5.48 23.19 22.47
C GLY A 542 5.45 23.72 21.04
N THR A 543 5.87 24.97 20.83
CA THR A 543 5.92 25.61 19.50
C THR A 543 6.69 24.79 18.46
N ALA A 544 7.80 24.16 18.86
CA ALA A 544 8.57 23.27 17.99
C ALA A 544 7.76 22.04 17.56
N PHE A 545 7.04 21.42 18.49
CA PHE A 545 6.17 20.28 18.21
C PHE A 545 5.00 20.66 17.28
N GLU A 546 4.37 21.81 17.50
CA GLU A 546 3.23 22.29 16.70
C GLU A 546 3.61 22.55 15.23
N LEU A 547 4.81 23.10 14.98
CA LEU A 547 5.34 23.29 13.63
C LEU A 547 5.73 21.94 12.97
N LEU A 548 6.20 20.95 13.75
CA LEU A 548 6.47 19.60 13.23
C LEU A 548 5.16 18.86 12.90
N GLU A 549 4.09 19.03 13.67
CA GLU A 549 2.75 18.50 13.33
C GLU A 549 2.25 19.09 12.00
N ALA A 550 2.43 20.40 11.78
CA ALA A 550 2.09 21.05 10.52
C ALA A 550 2.91 20.50 9.33
N GLN A 551 4.20 20.20 9.50
CA GLN A 551 4.98 19.51 8.46
C GLN A 551 4.40 18.13 8.12
N ALA A 552 4.16 17.29 9.14
CA ALA A 552 3.58 15.96 8.96
C ALA A 552 2.21 16.00 8.26
N ALA A 553 1.34 16.95 8.63
CA ALA A 553 -0.01 17.09 8.09
C ALA A 553 -0.07 17.78 6.71
N THR A 554 0.99 18.47 6.28
CA THR A 554 1.08 19.12 4.96
C THR A 554 1.86 18.31 3.92
N GLY A 555 2.47 17.19 4.31
CA GLY A 555 2.98 16.19 3.36
C GLY A 555 4.25 15.49 3.81
N TYR A 556 5.21 16.20 4.39
CA TYR A 556 6.55 15.67 4.62
C TYR A 556 7.23 16.36 5.80
N MET A 557 8.02 15.60 6.56
CA MET A 557 9.02 16.19 7.44
C MET A 557 10.19 16.70 6.57
N ILE A 558 10.66 17.91 6.81
CA ILE A 558 11.71 18.53 5.99
C ILE A 558 13.02 18.63 6.76
N ASP A 559 14.11 18.18 6.13
CA ASP A 559 15.49 18.48 6.52
C ASP A 559 15.95 19.70 5.71
N PRO A 560 15.95 20.93 6.29
CA PRO A 560 16.32 22.14 5.57
C PRO A 560 17.83 22.29 5.33
N ILE A 561 18.65 21.39 5.90
CA ILE A 561 20.11 21.37 5.68
C ILE A 561 20.44 20.52 4.46
N ARG A 562 19.73 19.40 4.28
CA ARG A 562 19.91 18.48 3.14
C ARG A 562 18.89 18.65 2.01
N ASN A 563 17.93 19.56 2.16
CA ASN A 563 16.77 19.76 1.29
C ASN A 563 15.99 18.45 0.98
N MET A 564 15.79 17.61 2.02
CA MET A 564 15.10 16.32 1.87
C MET A 564 13.66 16.38 2.40
N LYS A 565 12.73 15.82 1.63
CA LYS A 565 11.34 15.56 2.03
C LYS A 565 11.23 14.10 2.50
N LEU A 566 10.81 13.87 3.75
CA LEU A 566 10.83 12.56 4.40
C LEU A 566 9.46 12.18 4.98
N THR A 567 9.16 10.88 5.10
CA THR A 567 8.09 10.40 5.98
C THR A 567 8.49 10.51 7.45
N VAL A 568 7.52 10.44 8.38
CA VAL A 568 7.83 10.52 9.82
C VAL A 568 8.76 9.39 10.28
N ASN A 569 8.60 8.18 9.73
CA ASN A 569 9.45 7.04 10.07
C ASN A 569 10.90 7.19 9.56
N GLU A 570 11.12 7.87 8.43
CA GLU A 570 12.46 8.14 7.90
C GLU A 570 13.13 9.31 8.64
N ALA A 571 12.37 10.36 8.95
CA ALA A 571 12.85 11.52 9.70
C ALA A 571 13.35 11.14 11.11
N VAL A 572 12.70 10.17 11.76
CA VAL A 572 13.16 9.61 13.05
C VAL A 572 14.41 8.73 12.88
N LYS A 573 14.50 7.91 11.81
CA LYS A 573 15.72 7.12 11.52
C LYS A 573 16.94 8.00 11.24
N LEU A 574 16.75 9.13 10.56
CA LEU A 574 17.80 10.07 10.16
C LEU A 574 18.10 11.15 11.21
N GLY A 575 17.44 11.11 12.38
CA GLY A 575 17.67 12.06 13.48
C GLY A 575 17.17 13.49 13.23
N VAL A 576 16.41 13.71 12.14
CA VAL A 576 15.77 15.00 11.82
C VAL A 576 14.67 15.31 12.85
N VAL A 577 14.06 14.27 13.42
CA VAL A 577 13.01 14.32 14.44
C VAL A 577 13.33 13.32 15.55
N GLY A 578 13.06 13.69 16.80
CA GLY A 578 13.24 12.82 17.96
C GLY A 578 12.19 11.71 18.07
N SER A 579 12.59 10.56 18.62
CA SER A 579 11.68 9.45 18.90
C SER A 579 10.55 9.85 19.86
N GLU A 580 10.77 10.85 20.73
CA GLU A 580 9.78 11.40 21.65
C GLU A 580 8.51 11.97 20.99
N PHE A 581 8.55 12.27 19.69
CA PHE A 581 7.40 12.79 18.93
C PHE A 581 6.83 11.81 17.90
N LYS A 582 7.46 10.65 17.70
CA LYS A 582 7.13 9.71 16.61
C LYS A 582 5.64 9.41 16.50
N ASP A 583 5.02 8.89 17.56
CA ASP A 583 3.66 8.37 17.49
C ASP A 583 2.61 9.48 17.33
N LYS A 584 2.89 10.68 17.86
CA LYS A 584 2.06 11.87 17.65
C LYS A 584 2.15 12.38 16.22
N LEU A 585 3.36 12.43 15.66
CA LEU A 585 3.57 12.86 14.27
C LEU A 585 3.03 11.84 13.26
N LEU A 586 3.04 10.54 13.58
CA LEU A 586 2.29 9.52 12.81
C LEU A 586 0.77 9.76 12.86
N SER A 587 0.23 10.29 13.96
CA SER A 587 -1.18 10.71 14.03
C SER A 587 -1.47 11.97 13.21
N ALA A 588 -0.50 12.87 13.01
CA ALA A 588 -0.60 14.02 12.11
C ALA A 588 -0.41 13.63 10.63
N GLU A 589 0.47 12.68 10.31
CA GLU A 589 0.68 12.13 8.95
C GLU A 589 -0.56 11.41 8.40
N ARG A 590 -1.50 11.01 9.28
CA ARG A 590 -2.85 10.54 8.89
C ARG A 590 -3.73 11.63 8.25
N ALA A 591 -3.39 12.91 8.38
CA ALA A 591 -4.01 13.98 7.60
C ALA A 591 -3.64 13.94 6.10
N VAL A 592 -2.61 13.16 5.74
CA VAL A 592 -2.14 12.95 4.36
C VAL A 592 -2.44 11.52 3.87
N THR A 593 -2.33 10.53 4.76
CA THR A 593 -2.55 9.10 4.45
C THR A 593 -3.98 8.61 4.72
N GLY A 594 -4.80 9.41 5.42
CA GLY A 594 -6.19 9.12 5.76
C GLY A 594 -6.38 8.53 7.16
N TYR A 595 -7.52 8.85 7.76
CA TYR A 595 -7.95 8.29 9.04
C TYR A 595 -8.85 7.09 8.79
N ARG A 596 -8.36 5.86 9.04
CA ARG A 596 -9.23 4.68 9.09
C ARG A 596 -10.31 4.84 10.17
N ASP A 597 -11.56 4.66 9.77
CA ASP A 597 -12.74 4.57 10.62
C ASP A 597 -12.76 3.23 11.37
N PRO A 598 -12.82 3.21 12.73
CA PRO A 598 -12.88 1.96 13.50
C PRO A 598 -14.08 1.06 13.20
N TYR A 599 -15.19 1.61 12.70
CA TYR A 599 -16.44 0.87 12.51
C TYR A 599 -16.67 0.41 11.07
N SER A 600 -16.32 1.25 10.09
CA SER A 600 -16.53 0.94 8.66
C SER A 600 -15.25 0.50 7.93
N GLY A 601 -14.07 0.65 8.53
CA GLY A 601 -12.78 0.42 7.87
C GLY A 601 -12.43 1.46 6.78
N ALA A 602 -13.36 2.35 6.43
CA ALA A 602 -13.22 3.36 5.39
C ALA A 602 -12.14 4.40 5.74
N LEU A 603 -11.61 5.06 4.71
CA LEU A 603 -10.46 5.95 4.79
C LEU A 603 -10.93 7.41 4.72
N LEU A 604 -11.06 8.05 5.89
CA LEU A 604 -11.65 9.38 6.04
C LEU A 604 -10.62 10.51 5.85
N SER A 605 -11.11 11.68 5.44
CA SER A 605 -10.32 12.93 5.46
C SER A 605 -10.07 13.44 6.88
N LEU A 606 -9.11 14.35 7.03
CA LEU A 606 -8.86 15.09 8.28
C LEU A 606 -10.14 15.75 8.83
N PHE A 607 -10.92 16.37 7.94
CA PHE A 607 -12.17 17.04 8.29
C PHE A 607 -13.27 16.07 8.72
N GLN A 608 -13.46 14.97 7.98
CA GLN A 608 -14.44 13.93 8.31
C GLN A 608 -14.08 13.21 9.62
N ALA A 609 -12.79 12.99 9.88
CA ALA A 609 -12.30 12.43 11.14
C ALA A 609 -12.51 13.39 12.33
N MET A 610 -12.40 14.70 12.12
CA MET A 610 -12.77 15.72 13.10
C MET A 610 -14.29 15.77 13.35
N GLN A 611 -15.13 15.67 12.31
CA GLN A 611 -16.59 15.55 12.46
C GLN A 611 -16.96 14.30 13.28
N LYS A 612 -16.39 13.13 12.96
CA LYS A 612 -16.56 11.89 13.74
C LYS A 612 -15.83 11.88 15.09
N SER A 613 -15.21 12.98 15.50
CA SER A 613 -14.48 13.12 16.78
C SER A 613 -13.37 12.07 17.01
N LEU A 614 -12.80 11.52 15.93
CA LEU A 614 -11.56 10.73 15.96
C LEU A 614 -10.33 11.60 16.26
N ILE A 615 -10.50 12.93 16.21
CA ILE A 615 -9.50 13.97 16.39
C ILE A 615 -10.16 15.10 17.20
N LEU A 616 -9.42 15.71 18.13
CA LEU A 616 -9.86 16.92 18.84
C LEU A 616 -10.04 18.09 17.85
N LYS A 617 -11.13 18.86 17.99
CA LYS A 617 -11.50 19.93 17.04
C LYS A 617 -10.39 20.96 16.89
N ASP A 618 -9.87 21.51 17.98
CA ASP A 618 -8.82 22.54 17.99
C ASP A 618 -7.56 22.09 17.23
N HIS A 619 -7.18 20.82 17.37
CA HIS A 619 -6.05 20.21 16.65
C HIS A 619 -6.40 19.99 15.17
N GLY A 620 -7.60 19.50 14.85
CA GLY A 620 -8.06 19.35 13.46
C GLY A 620 -8.13 20.67 12.70
N ILE A 621 -8.66 21.73 13.33
CA ILE A 621 -8.71 23.12 12.83
C ILE A 621 -7.30 23.59 12.46
N ARG A 622 -6.33 23.44 13.38
CA ARG A 622 -4.93 23.82 13.14
C ARG A 622 -4.28 23.06 11.97
N LEU A 623 -4.56 21.77 11.82
CA LEU A 623 -4.02 21.00 10.71
C LEU A 623 -4.68 21.39 9.37
N LEU A 624 -6.01 21.61 9.33
CA LEU A 624 -6.73 22.06 8.13
C LEU A 624 -6.23 23.42 7.64
N GLU A 625 -6.05 24.37 8.56
CA GLU A 625 -5.46 25.67 8.31
C GLU A 625 -4.09 25.56 7.60
N SER A 626 -3.19 24.71 8.13
CA SER A 626 -1.87 24.49 7.54
C SER A 626 -1.91 23.86 6.14
N GLN A 627 -2.91 23.02 5.83
CA GLN A 627 -3.14 22.47 4.50
C GLN A 627 -3.59 23.56 3.51
N ILE A 628 -4.58 24.38 3.88
CA ILE A 628 -5.07 25.51 3.06
C ILE A 628 -3.91 26.46 2.76
N ALA A 629 -3.18 26.90 3.80
CA ALA A 629 -2.05 27.83 3.68
C ALA A 629 -0.80 27.23 2.99
N THR A 630 -0.77 25.92 2.73
CA THR A 630 0.24 25.29 1.85
C THR A 630 -0.27 24.97 0.44
N GLY A 631 -1.58 25.08 0.17
CA GLY A 631 -2.10 25.10 -1.20
C GLY A 631 -3.58 24.72 -1.36
N GLY A 632 -4.17 24.03 -0.38
CA GLY A 632 -5.52 23.45 -0.45
C GLY A 632 -5.68 22.23 0.46
N ILE A 633 -6.92 21.75 0.61
CA ILE A 633 -7.27 20.59 1.45
C ILE A 633 -6.70 19.31 0.84
N ILE A 634 -6.06 18.44 1.62
CA ILE A 634 -5.50 17.19 1.11
C ILE A 634 -6.59 16.12 1.01
N ASP A 635 -6.72 15.53 -0.18
CA ASP A 635 -7.51 14.33 -0.44
C ASP A 635 -6.64 13.09 -0.15
N PRO A 636 -6.95 12.27 0.87
CA PRO A 636 -6.12 11.12 1.23
C PRO A 636 -6.38 9.90 0.33
N GLN A 637 -7.47 9.89 -0.44
CA GLN A 637 -7.75 8.82 -1.40
C GLN A 637 -6.85 8.97 -2.63
N PHE A 638 -6.78 10.17 -3.21
CA PHE A 638 -5.99 10.47 -4.41
C PHE A 638 -4.63 11.14 -4.14
N SER A 639 -4.32 11.47 -2.88
CA SER A 639 -3.01 11.93 -2.42
C SER A 639 -2.49 13.25 -3.07
N HIS A 640 -3.41 14.17 -3.35
CA HIS A 640 -3.12 15.54 -3.81
C HIS A 640 -3.97 16.56 -3.03
N ARG A 641 -3.64 17.85 -3.17
CA ARG A 641 -4.47 18.95 -2.66
C ARG A 641 -5.56 19.33 -3.64
N LEU A 642 -6.75 19.60 -3.13
CA LEU A 642 -7.89 20.11 -3.87
C LEU A 642 -8.04 21.64 -3.70
N PRO A 643 -8.52 22.35 -4.72
CA PRO A 643 -9.16 23.65 -4.55
C PRO A 643 -10.33 23.54 -3.55
N VAL A 644 -10.54 24.59 -2.73
CA VAL A 644 -11.56 24.61 -1.67
C VAL A 644 -12.98 24.31 -2.22
N GLU A 645 -13.31 24.86 -3.37
CA GLU A 645 -14.59 24.62 -4.08
C GLU A 645 -14.82 23.15 -4.46
N MET A 646 -13.75 22.41 -4.77
CA MET A 646 -13.81 21.00 -5.12
C MET A 646 -13.78 20.10 -3.88
N ALA A 647 -13.16 20.55 -2.79
CA ALA A 647 -13.26 19.90 -1.49
C ALA A 647 -14.71 19.94 -0.95
N TYR A 648 -15.44 21.05 -1.14
CA TYR A 648 -16.89 21.14 -0.85
C TYR A 648 -17.69 20.08 -1.62
N LYS A 649 -17.53 20.01 -2.95
CA LYS A 649 -18.28 19.06 -3.81
C LYS A 649 -18.02 17.58 -3.45
N ARG A 650 -16.89 17.26 -2.84
CA ARG A 650 -16.52 15.91 -2.38
C ARG A 650 -16.88 15.64 -0.91
N GLY A 651 -17.45 16.60 -0.17
CA GLY A 651 -17.69 16.45 1.27
C GLY A 651 -16.40 16.24 2.08
N LEU A 652 -15.28 16.77 1.59
CA LEU A 652 -13.96 16.68 2.24
C LEU A 652 -13.67 17.91 3.12
N PHE A 653 -14.48 18.95 3.00
CA PHE A 653 -14.43 20.21 3.74
C PHE A 653 -15.79 20.93 3.57
N ASP A 654 -16.18 21.79 4.52
CA ASP A 654 -17.49 22.48 4.53
C ASP A 654 -17.37 24.01 4.55
N GLU A 655 -18.34 24.72 3.98
CA GLU A 655 -18.36 26.20 3.91
C GLU A 655 -18.41 26.86 5.30
N GLU A 656 -19.05 26.22 6.28
CA GLU A 656 -19.07 26.68 7.68
C GLU A 656 -17.65 26.69 8.29
N MET A 657 -16.87 25.63 8.04
CA MET A 657 -15.49 25.54 8.50
C MET A 657 -14.59 26.53 7.78
N ASN A 658 -14.84 26.79 6.49
CA ASN A 658 -14.13 27.84 5.76
C ASN A 658 -14.39 29.24 6.35
N LYS A 659 -15.63 29.55 6.74
CA LYS A 659 -15.98 30.82 7.41
C LYS A 659 -15.27 30.96 8.76
N ILE A 660 -15.14 29.87 9.51
CA ILE A 660 -14.38 29.84 10.77
C ILE A 660 -12.90 30.10 10.51
N LEU A 661 -12.27 29.39 9.56
CA LEU A 661 -10.84 29.55 9.25
C LEU A 661 -10.47 30.90 8.61
N LEU A 662 -11.43 31.59 8.00
CA LEU A 662 -11.24 32.95 7.47
C LEU A 662 -11.39 34.06 8.53
N ASP A 663 -12.01 33.79 9.68
CA ASP A 663 -12.04 34.73 10.81
C ASP A 663 -10.75 34.63 11.65
N PRO A 664 -9.93 35.69 11.77
CA PRO A 664 -8.77 35.71 12.65
C PRO A 664 -9.18 35.88 14.12
N GLY A 665 -10.05 34.99 14.60
CA GLY A 665 -10.53 34.89 15.99
C GLY A 665 -9.47 34.41 16.98
N ASP A 666 -9.91 33.84 18.10
CA ASP A 666 -9.00 33.31 19.13
C ASP A 666 -8.80 31.78 19.02
N ASP A 667 -9.75 31.11 18.37
CA ASP A 667 -9.82 29.66 18.17
C ASP A 667 -9.04 29.18 16.94
N THR A 668 -8.78 30.08 15.98
CA THR A 668 -7.97 29.82 14.77
C THR A 668 -6.47 30.08 14.96
N LYS A 669 -6.05 30.76 16.04
CA LYS A 669 -4.65 31.12 16.29
C LYS A 669 -3.88 30.00 16.98
N GLY A 670 -3.75 28.89 16.27
CA GLY A 670 -3.16 27.63 16.75
C GLY A 670 -1.63 27.58 16.79
N PHE A 671 -0.93 28.63 16.34
CA PHE A 671 0.53 28.70 16.27
C PHE A 671 1.09 29.90 17.07
N PHE A 672 2.40 29.90 17.32
CA PHE A 672 3.08 30.88 18.19
C PHE A 672 4.39 31.37 17.56
N ASP A 673 4.61 32.69 17.51
CA ASP A 673 5.87 33.28 17.01
C ASP A 673 6.92 33.37 18.15
N PRO A 674 8.08 32.69 18.07
CA PRO A 674 9.13 32.77 19.10
C PRO A 674 9.77 34.17 19.24
N ASN A 675 9.64 35.04 18.23
CA ASN A 675 10.21 36.39 18.22
C ASN A 675 9.33 37.35 19.02
N THR A 676 8.06 37.53 18.62
CA THR A 676 7.12 38.48 19.25
C THR A 676 6.36 37.89 20.46
N GLU A 677 6.37 36.57 20.60
CA GLU A 677 5.63 35.82 21.63
C GLU A 677 4.10 35.98 21.54
N GLU A 678 3.60 36.11 20.31
CA GLU A 678 2.18 36.22 19.93
C GLU A 678 1.60 34.88 19.45
N ASN A 679 0.30 34.65 19.70
CA ASN A 679 -0.47 33.61 19.02
C ASN A 679 -0.91 34.12 17.63
N LEU A 680 -0.70 33.32 16.58
CA LEU A 680 -0.96 33.67 15.18
C LEU A 680 -1.67 32.53 14.44
N THR A 681 -2.25 32.86 13.28
CA THR A 681 -2.62 31.86 12.26
C THR A 681 -1.35 31.31 11.58
N TYR A 682 -1.42 30.09 11.02
CA TYR A 682 -0.32 29.52 10.23
C TYR A 682 0.06 30.41 9.06
N LEU A 683 -0.93 31.06 8.43
CA LEU A 683 -0.71 31.97 7.32
C LEU A 683 0.08 33.21 7.77
N GLN A 684 -0.31 33.85 8.87
CA GLN A 684 0.42 35.00 9.45
C GLN A 684 1.85 34.63 9.87
N LEU A 685 2.07 33.43 10.40
CA LEU A 685 3.42 32.97 10.76
C LEU A 685 4.27 32.64 9.51
N LYS A 686 3.65 32.10 8.45
CA LYS A 686 4.29 31.86 7.15
C LYS A 686 4.63 33.15 6.41
N GLU A 687 3.80 34.20 6.52
CA GLU A 687 4.08 35.54 6.00
C GLU A 687 5.27 36.22 6.70
N ARG A 688 5.57 35.86 7.95
CA ARG A 688 6.78 36.29 8.69
C ARG A 688 8.04 35.46 8.38
N CYS A 689 7.93 34.39 7.59
CA CYS A 689 9.06 33.54 7.20
C CYS A 689 9.73 34.06 5.90
N MET A 690 11.03 33.87 5.79
CA MET A 690 11.78 34.15 4.57
C MET A 690 11.83 32.93 3.65
N VAL A 691 11.88 33.13 2.33
CA VAL A 691 12.19 32.05 1.38
C VAL A 691 13.69 32.02 1.13
N ASP A 692 14.28 30.85 1.27
CA ASP A 692 15.70 30.62 1.07
C ASP A 692 16.06 30.51 -0.42
N SER A 693 17.08 31.23 -0.87
CA SER A 693 17.48 31.31 -2.28
C SER A 693 17.94 29.97 -2.86
N ASP A 694 18.61 29.15 -2.05
CA ASP A 694 19.35 27.98 -2.53
C ASP A 694 18.45 26.73 -2.56
N THR A 695 17.45 26.69 -1.66
CA THR A 695 16.58 25.53 -1.45
C THR A 695 15.12 25.76 -1.82
N GLY A 696 14.68 27.03 -1.95
CA GLY A 696 13.28 27.40 -2.12
C GLY A 696 12.40 27.16 -0.88
N LEU A 697 13.02 26.81 0.26
CA LEU A 697 12.31 26.47 1.50
C LEU A 697 11.95 27.72 2.29
N CYS A 698 10.79 27.69 2.93
CA CYS A 698 10.30 28.74 3.80
C CYS A 698 10.84 28.55 5.23
N LEU A 699 11.71 29.45 5.69
CA LEU A 699 12.39 29.38 6.98
C LEU A 699 11.94 30.52 7.90
N LEU A 700 11.66 30.21 9.16
CA LEU A 700 11.32 31.22 10.17
C LEU A 700 12.60 31.91 10.66
N PRO A 701 12.78 33.23 10.45
CA PRO A 701 13.92 33.95 11.01
C PRO A 701 13.79 34.03 12.53
N LEU A 702 14.87 33.70 13.24
CA LEU A 702 15.01 33.94 14.67
C LEU A 702 16.09 34.97 14.94
N LYS A 703 15.72 35.97 15.74
CA LYS A 703 16.61 37.05 16.19
C LYS A 703 17.31 36.65 17.47
N ASP A 704 18.63 36.78 17.50
CA ASP A 704 19.42 36.51 18.70
C ASP A 704 18.99 37.46 19.83
N LYS A 705 18.33 36.91 20.86
CA LYS A 705 17.98 37.64 22.09
C LYS A 705 19.25 37.91 22.91
N LYS A 706 20.11 38.82 22.45
CA LYS A 706 21.01 39.61 23.32
C LYS A 706 20.13 40.18 24.43
N ARG A 707 20.31 39.69 25.66
CA ARG A 707 19.42 40.00 26.79
C ARG A 707 19.66 41.39 27.37
N GLU A 708 19.43 42.43 26.58
CA GLU A 708 18.98 43.72 27.13
C GLU A 708 17.56 43.54 27.65
N ARG A 709 17.45 43.01 28.87
CA ARG A 709 16.19 42.66 29.51
C ARG A 709 15.50 43.92 30.05
N LYS A 710 14.95 44.75 29.15
CA LYS A 710 14.04 45.84 29.53
C LYS A 710 12.89 45.25 30.37
N THR A 711 12.74 45.73 31.60
CA THR A 711 11.85 45.18 32.64
C THR A 711 10.38 45.51 32.37
N SER A 712 9.81 44.94 31.31
CA SER A 712 8.36 44.73 31.28
C SER A 712 8.03 43.59 32.24
N SER A 713 7.69 43.94 33.48
CA SER A 713 7.54 43.04 34.62
C SER A 713 6.27 42.18 34.57
N LYS A 714 6.11 41.41 33.48
CA LYS A 714 5.20 40.27 33.39
C LYS A 714 5.74 39.13 34.26
N SER A 715 5.55 39.26 35.57
CA SER A 715 5.67 38.14 36.50
C SER A 715 4.76 37.01 36.02
N SER A 716 5.33 35.83 35.71
CA SER A 716 4.54 34.64 35.34
C SER A 716 3.98 33.94 36.59
N VAL A 717 3.55 34.75 37.56
CA VAL A 717 2.75 34.31 38.70
C VAL A 717 1.30 34.36 38.25
N ARG A 718 0.54 33.32 38.59
CA ARG A 718 -0.81 33.09 38.08
C ARG A 718 -1.81 33.99 38.80
N LYS A 719 -1.86 35.29 38.41
CA LYS A 719 -2.66 36.33 39.04
C LYS A 719 -4.09 35.86 39.34
N ARG A 720 -4.47 35.84 40.61
CA ARG A 720 -5.86 35.75 41.05
C ARG A 720 -6.41 37.18 41.08
N ARG A 721 -6.85 37.69 39.93
CA ARG A 721 -7.59 38.97 39.93
C ARG A 721 -8.91 38.72 40.67
N VAL A 722 -9.19 39.51 41.70
CA VAL A 722 -10.55 39.57 42.26
C VAL A 722 -11.38 40.38 41.27
N VAL A 723 -12.55 39.87 40.88
CA VAL A 723 -13.50 40.62 40.05
C VAL A 723 -14.78 40.76 40.85
N ILE A 724 -15.03 41.97 41.35
CA ILE A 724 -16.35 42.33 41.86
C ILE A 724 -17.10 42.97 40.70
N VAL A 725 -18.33 42.53 40.46
CA VAL A 725 -19.22 43.10 39.46
C VAL A 725 -20.34 43.84 40.19
N ASP A 726 -20.54 45.10 39.82
CA ASP A 726 -21.59 45.96 40.36
C ASP A 726 -22.98 45.40 40.03
N PRO A 727 -23.79 44.93 41.01
CA PRO A 727 -25.03 44.19 40.72
C PRO A 727 -26.07 44.96 39.89
N GLU A 728 -26.08 46.28 40.00
CA GLU A 728 -27.02 47.16 39.29
C GLU A 728 -26.55 47.55 37.88
N SER A 729 -25.24 47.56 37.62
CA SER A 729 -24.66 48.10 36.37
C SER A 729 -23.89 47.08 35.52
N GLY A 730 -23.62 45.88 36.04
CA GLY A 730 -22.94 44.80 35.33
C GLY A 730 -21.47 45.07 35.01
N LYS A 731 -20.86 46.11 35.60
CA LYS A 731 -19.48 46.51 35.35
C LYS A 731 -18.52 45.94 36.40
N GLU A 732 -17.33 45.53 35.97
CA GLU A 732 -16.22 45.21 36.88
C GLU A 732 -15.82 46.47 37.68
N MET A 733 -15.60 46.32 38.99
CA MET A 733 -15.21 47.40 39.91
C MET A 733 -14.17 46.89 40.93
N SER A 734 -13.37 47.79 41.50
CA SER A 734 -12.30 47.40 42.43
C SER A 734 -12.82 47.01 43.82
N VAL A 735 -12.03 46.22 44.56
CA VAL A 735 -12.32 45.82 45.95
C VAL A 735 -12.56 47.03 46.86
N TYR A 736 -11.80 48.11 46.67
CA TYR A 736 -11.98 49.36 47.43
C TYR A 736 -13.24 50.13 47.06
N GLU A 737 -13.67 50.12 45.79
CA GLU A 737 -14.93 50.75 45.38
C GLU A 737 -16.14 49.94 45.87
N ALA A 738 -16.05 48.60 45.89
CA ALA A 738 -17.10 47.73 46.41
C ALA A 738 -17.31 47.97 47.92
N TYR A 739 -16.22 48.08 48.68
CA TYR A 739 -16.26 48.47 50.09
C TYR A 739 -16.87 49.87 50.28
N ARG A 740 -16.46 50.86 49.46
CA ARG A 740 -17.02 52.23 49.54
C ARG A 740 -18.50 52.31 49.17
N LYS A 741 -19.00 51.41 48.30
CA LYS A 741 -20.44 51.25 48.01
C LYS A 741 -21.20 50.47 49.09
N GLY A 742 -20.52 49.86 50.07
CA GLY A 742 -21.13 48.97 51.07
C GLY A 742 -21.54 47.60 50.51
N LEU A 743 -21.03 47.19 49.34
CA LEU A 743 -21.30 45.89 48.72
C LEU A 743 -20.49 44.75 49.36
N ILE A 744 -19.41 45.08 50.07
CA ILE A 744 -18.65 44.18 50.94
C ILE A 744 -18.38 44.88 52.27
N ASP A 745 -18.28 44.12 53.36
CA ASP A 745 -17.94 44.63 54.68
C ASP A 745 -16.42 44.84 54.85
N HIS A 746 -16.00 45.40 55.99
CA HIS A 746 -14.60 45.73 56.25
C HIS A 746 -13.67 44.50 56.38
N GLN A 747 -14.18 43.38 56.87
CA GLN A 747 -13.41 42.15 57.02
C GLN A 747 -13.22 41.49 55.64
N THR A 748 -14.28 41.37 54.84
CA THR A 748 -14.18 40.89 53.45
C THR A 748 -13.30 41.82 52.59
N TYR A 749 -13.39 43.14 52.76
CA TYR A 749 -12.48 44.10 52.12
C TYR A 749 -11.00 43.82 52.44
N THR A 750 -10.71 43.53 53.71
CA THR A 750 -9.34 43.20 54.15
C THR A 750 -8.88 41.90 53.50
N GLU A 751 -9.66 40.81 53.60
CA GLU A 751 -9.32 39.49 53.02
C GLU A 751 -9.19 39.50 51.49
N LEU A 752 -9.95 40.35 50.78
CA LEU A 752 -9.83 40.51 49.33
C LEU A 752 -8.65 41.40 48.93
N SER A 753 -8.36 42.48 49.66
CA SER A 753 -7.19 43.34 49.39
C SER A 753 -5.85 42.66 49.68
N GLU A 754 -5.79 41.75 50.66
CA GLU A 754 -4.63 40.87 50.87
C GLU A 754 -4.36 39.96 49.66
N GLN A 755 -5.39 39.60 48.88
CA GLN A 755 -5.26 38.81 47.65
C GLN A 755 -4.87 39.66 46.42
N GLU A 756 -4.97 40.99 46.50
CA GLU A 756 -4.54 41.94 45.47
C GLU A 756 -3.13 42.52 45.71
N CYS A 757 -2.40 42.05 46.73
CA CYS A 757 -1.08 42.55 47.10
C CYS A 757 0.01 42.22 46.06
N GLU A 758 0.14 43.07 45.04
CA GLU A 758 1.25 43.12 44.10
C GLU A 758 1.95 44.49 44.16
N TRP A 759 3.27 44.49 44.34
CA TRP A 759 4.12 45.66 44.10
C TRP A 759 4.18 45.96 42.61
N GLU A 760 4.12 47.24 42.23
CA GLU A 760 4.10 47.67 40.81
C GLU A 760 5.30 48.57 40.49
N GLU A 761 6.17 48.11 39.58
CA GLU A 761 7.28 48.88 39.02
C GLU A 761 6.73 49.78 37.90
N VAL A 762 6.61 51.08 38.19
CA VAL A 762 6.14 52.12 37.25
C VAL A 762 7.35 52.90 36.75
N THR A 763 7.56 52.90 35.43
CA THR A 763 8.58 53.75 34.80
C THR A 763 7.95 55.08 34.39
N ILE A 764 8.33 56.17 35.07
CA ILE A 764 7.81 57.52 34.83
C ILE A 764 8.82 58.29 33.97
N SER A 765 8.49 58.51 32.70
CA SER A 765 9.19 59.44 31.82
C SER A 765 8.66 60.86 32.05
N SER A 766 9.49 61.75 32.58
CA SER A 766 9.14 63.18 32.69
C SER A 766 9.15 63.86 31.31
N SER A 767 8.59 65.07 31.21
CA SER A 767 8.65 65.93 30.02
C SER A 767 10.07 66.12 29.48
N ASP A 768 11.06 66.04 30.38
CA ASP A 768 12.45 66.40 30.13
C ASP A 768 13.28 65.19 29.67
N GLY A 769 12.62 64.10 29.28
CA GLY A 769 13.23 62.87 28.75
C GLY A 769 13.88 61.95 29.78
N VAL A 770 14.00 62.37 31.04
CA VAL A 770 14.50 61.53 32.14
C VAL A 770 13.46 60.46 32.49
N VAL A 771 13.86 59.20 32.37
CA VAL A 771 13.05 58.02 32.68
C VAL A 771 13.43 57.49 34.06
N LYS A 772 12.60 57.74 35.07
CA LYS A 772 12.78 57.26 36.44
C LYS A 772 12.06 55.91 36.64
N SER A 773 12.72 54.98 37.33
CA SER A 773 12.15 53.67 37.66
C SER A 773 11.73 53.64 39.13
N MET A 774 10.44 53.41 39.39
CA MET A 774 9.83 53.62 40.71
C MET A 774 8.95 52.44 41.11
N ILE A 775 9.13 51.90 42.31
CA ILE A 775 8.33 50.80 42.85
C ILE A 775 7.24 51.35 43.77
N THR A 776 5.99 50.96 43.53
CA THR A 776 4.80 51.44 44.25
C THR A 776 4.15 50.31 45.06
N ASP A 777 3.89 50.56 46.34
CA ASP A 777 3.02 49.69 47.17
C ASP A 777 1.55 50.09 46.93
N ARG A 778 0.80 49.25 46.20
CA ARG A 778 -0.64 49.45 45.95
C ARG A 778 -1.49 49.49 47.23
N ARG A 779 -1.05 48.86 48.33
CA ARG A 779 -1.78 48.80 49.60
C ARG A 779 -1.56 50.03 50.47
N SER A 780 -0.42 50.73 50.35
CA SER A 780 -0.10 51.91 51.17
C SER A 780 0.08 53.22 50.39
N GLY A 781 0.06 53.18 49.06
CA GLY A 781 0.29 54.34 48.19
C GLY A 781 1.73 54.86 48.23
N ARG A 782 2.67 54.14 48.85
CA ARG A 782 4.07 54.54 48.97
C ARG A 782 4.85 54.26 47.69
N GLN A 783 5.76 55.18 47.35
CA GLN A 783 6.57 55.13 46.14
C GLN A 783 8.06 55.20 46.51
N TYR A 784 8.85 54.33 45.89
CA TYR A 784 10.29 54.18 46.10
C TYR A 784 11.02 54.35 44.77
N ASP A 785 11.76 55.44 44.61
CA ASP A 785 12.59 55.72 43.45
C ASP A 785 13.90 54.91 43.55
N ILE A 786 14.17 54.06 42.56
CA ILE A 786 15.30 53.11 42.60
C ILE A 786 16.65 53.84 42.51
N ASP A 787 16.72 54.94 41.75
CA ASP A 787 17.94 55.71 41.55
C ASP A 787 18.26 56.57 42.78
N ASP A 788 17.22 57.09 43.44
CA ASP A 788 17.32 57.75 44.75
C ASP A 788 17.81 56.77 45.84
N ALA A 789 17.28 55.54 45.86
CA ALA A 789 17.68 54.50 46.83
C ALA A 789 19.12 54.01 46.65
N LEU A 790 19.60 53.89 45.41
CA LEU A 790 21.03 53.69 45.11
C LEU A 790 21.87 54.86 45.65
N SER A 791 21.48 56.10 45.34
CA SER A 791 22.25 57.29 45.74
C SER A 791 22.38 57.47 47.27
N LYS A 792 21.40 56.93 48.02
CA LYS A 792 21.34 56.94 49.48
C LYS A 792 21.97 55.69 50.14
N GLY A 793 22.46 54.73 49.36
CA GLY A 793 23.04 53.49 49.88
C GLY A 793 22.02 52.57 50.59
N LEU A 794 20.74 52.65 50.23
CA LEU A 794 19.68 51.76 50.75
C LEU A 794 19.67 50.40 50.04
N ILE A 795 20.22 50.34 48.82
CA ILE A 795 20.43 49.13 48.04
C ILE A 795 21.80 49.18 47.35
N ASP A 796 22.49 48.03 47.30
CA ASP A 796 23.71 47.88 46.52
C ASP A 796 23.41 47.66 45.02
N GLN A 797 24.36 48.05 44.17
CA GLN A 797 24.32 47.75 42.72
C GLN A 797 24.13 46.24 42.46
N GLY A 798 24.80 45.38 43.25
CA GLY A 798 24.64 43.92 43.17
C GLY A 798 23.22 43.44 43.51
N SER A 799 22.52 44.12 44.42
CA SER A 799 21.11 43.81 44.74
C SER A 799 20.16 44.21 43.61
N LEU A 800 20.43 45.33 42.93
CA LEU A 800 19.71 45.73 41.72
C LEU A 800 19.98 44.76 40.56
N ASP A 801 21.21 44.27 40.41
CA ASP A 801 21.55 43.29 39.36
C ASP A 801 20.98 41.89 39.66
N LEU A 802 20.84 41.51 40.94
CA LEU A 802 20.09 40.33 41.38
C LEU A 802 18.58 40.47 41.13
N TYR A 803 18.01 41.67 41.28
CA TYR A 803 16.62 41.95 40.88
C TYR A 803 16.44 41.91 39.35
N ARG A 804 17.30 42.58 38.57
CA ARG A 804 17.24 42.60 37.09
C ARG A 804 17.51 41.24 36.44
N SER A 805 18.36 40.41 37.06
CA SER A 805 18.53 39.00 36.68
C SER A 805 17.35 38.11 37.11
N GLY A 806 16.49 38.58 38.01
CA GLY A 806 15.31 37.87 38.50
C GLY A 806 15.64 36.76 39.50
N ALA A 807 16.79 36.90 40.18
CA ALA A 807 17.17 36.05 41.31
C ALA A 807 16.51 36.51 42.62
N LEU A 808 16.20 37.81 42.74
CA LEU A 808 15.31 38.38 43.74
C LEU A 808 13.92 38.60 43.14
N SER A 809 12.87 38.35 43.92
CA SER A 809 11.50 38.76 43.60
C SER A 809 11.29 40.26 43.83
N ILE A 810 10.25 40.83 43.21
CA ILE A 810 9.87 42.24 43.44
C ILE A 810 9.45 42.50 44.89
N THR A 811 8.90 41.50 45.59
CA THR A 811 8.63 41.55 47.03
C THR A 811 9.92 41.66 47.85
N GLU A 812 10.90 40.79 47.62
CA GLU A 812 12.18 40.82 48.37
C GLU A 812 12.99 42.09 48.06
N PHE A 813 12.94 42.58 46.83
CA PHE A 813 13.60 43.83 46.44
C PHE A 813 12.90 45.07 47.03
N ALA A 814 11.57 45.08 47.07
CA ALA A 814 10.80 46.15 47.71
C ALA A 814 10.92 46.13 49.24
N ASP A 815 11.03 44.96 49.87
CA ASP A 815 11.28 44.84 51.31
C ASP A 815 12.64 45.46 51.68
N MET A 816 13.68 45.28 50.86
CA MET A 816 14.97 45.99 51.04
C MET A 816 14.82 47.50 50.87
N LEU A 817 14.14 47.98 49.82
CA LEU A 817 13.85 49.41 49.62
C LEU A 817 13.04 50.04 50.77
N SER A 818 12.22 49.25 51.47
CA SER A 818 11.41 49.71 52.61
C SER A 818 12.20 49.90 53.91
N GLY A 819 13.43 49.38 54.00
CA GLY A 819 14.29 49.47 55.18
C GLY A 819 13.97 48.49 56.33
N ASN A 820 13.02 47.57 56.16
CA ASN A 820 12.50 46.70 57.22
C ASN A 820 13.40 45.50 57.61
N MET A 821 14.72 45.68 57.66
CA MET A 821 15.70 44.65 58.09
C MET A 821 15.73 44.41 59.61
N SER A 822 14.56 44.24 60.25
CA SER A 822 14.42 43.81 61.65
C SER A 822 13.03 43.24 61.97
N GLY A 823 12.83 41.94 61.74
CA GLY A 823 11.63 41.22 62.20
C GLY A 823 11.43 39.88 61.51
N HIS A 824 11.24 38.79 62.26
CA HIS A 824 11.04 37.46 61.68
C HIS A 824 9.65 37.31 61.01
N ARG A 825 9.61 36.70 59.82
CA ARG A 825 8.44 35.97 59.29
C ARG A 825 8.85 34.85 58.32
N SER A 826 7.91 33.97 58.03
CA SER A 826 8.17 32.59 57.61
C SER A 826 8.71 32.41 56.19
N ARG A 827 9.66 31.50 56.02
CA ARG A 827 10.18 31.06 54.71
C ARG A 827 9.19 30.10 54.05
N SER A 828 8.57 30.51 52.93
CA SER A 828 7.90 29.60 52.00
C SER A 828 8.91 29.16 50.91
N SER A 829 8.96 27.86 50.63
CA SER A 829 10.07 27.25 49.88
C SER A 829 9.90 27.30 48.36
N SER A 830 10.88 27.88 47.66
CA SER A 830 11.17 27.55 46.27
C SER A 830 12.22 26.44 46.21
N VAL A 831 11.93 25.36 45.50
CA VAL A 831 12.87 24.27 45.20
C VAL A 831 12.76 23.92 43.71
N GLY A 832 13.85 23.79 42.96
CA GLY A 832 15.23 24.11 43.29
C GLY A 832 16.17 23.72 42.14
N SER A 833 17.48 23.89 42.31
CA SER A 833 18.50 23.32 41.44
C SER A 833 19.69 22.87 42.28
N SER A 834 20.09 21.61 42.14
CA SER A 834 21.14 20.98 42.97
C SER A 834 22.47 20.90 42.24
N SER A 835 23.59 21.09 42.95
CA SER A 835 24.75 20.16 42.83
C SER A 835 25.83 20.41 43.89
N SER A 836 26.44 19.28 44.31
CA SER A 836 27.82 19.12 44.81
C SER A 836 28.45 20.18 45.74
N TYR A 837 28.71 19.77 46.99
CA TYR A 837 30.10 19.71 47.48
C TYR A 837 30.30 18.56 48.48
N THR A 838 31.54 18.13 48.68
CA THR A 838 31.91 17.02 49.59
C THR A 838 32.68 17.50 50.82
N SER A 839 32.25 17.03 51.99
CA SER A 839 33.00 16.90 53.25
C SER A 839 33.79 18.12 53.78
N GLN A 840 33.30 18.68 54.90
CA GLN A 840 34.10 18.73 56.14
C GLN A 840 33.18 18.78 57.37
N GLN A 841 33.73 18.46 58.55
CA GLN A 841 32.96 18.22 59.78
C GLN A 841 32.98 19.43 60.72
N SER A 842 31.83 19.79 61.29
CA SER A 842 31.68 20.05 62.73
C SER A 842 30.22 20.35 63.11
N SER A 843 29.90 20.10 64.38
CA SER A 843 28.65 20.42 65.07
C SER A 843 29.05 21.01 66.45
N PRO A 844 28.14 21.50 67.32
CA PRO A 844 26.68 21.66 67.25
C PRO A 844 26.28 23.17 67.42
N MET A 845 25.05 23.66 67.60
CA MET A 845 23.76 23.16 68.12
C MET A 845 22.57 23.79 67.34
N ARG A 846 21.56 23.02 66.93
CA ARG A 846 20.31 22.70 67.67
C ARG A 846 19.25 23.83 67.67
N SER A 847 18.48 23.91 66.57
CA SER A 847 17.10 24.42 66.57
C SER A 847 16.11 23.27 66.35
N HIS A 848 14.87 23.39 66.80
CA HIS A 848 13.94 22.26 66.86
C HIS A 848 13.36 21.89 65.49
N MET A 849 13.62 20.66 65.04
CA MET A 849 12.80 19.99 64.04
C MET A 849 11.49 19.52 64.66
N VAL A 850 10.37 19.69 63.95
CA VAL A 850 9.15 18.93 64.23
C VAL A 850 9.44 17.47 63.87
N THR A 851 9.43 16.59 64.85
CA THR A 851 9.62 15.15 64.62
C THR A 851 8.31 14.59 64.09
N TRP A 852 8.27 14.28 62.79
CA TRP A 852 7.17 13.47 62.25
C TRP A 852 7.30 12.05 62.83
N SER A 853 6.24 11.58 63.47
CA SER A 853 6.13 10.18 63.93
C SER A 853 5.47 9.34 62.84
N ASP A 854 6.14 8.27 62.41
CA ASP A 854 5.58 7.31 61.46
C ASP A 854 4.26 6.70 62.00
N PRO A 855 3.23 6.47 61.16
CA PRO A 855 1.96 5.90 61.61
C PRO A 855 2.12 4.46 62.12
N LEU A 856 1.95 4.27 63.43
CA LEU A 856 2.01 2.95 64.11
C LEU A 856 0.64 2.28 64.25
N GLU A 857 -0.45 3.00 64.00
CA GLU A 857 -1.83 2.53 64.13
C GLU A 857 -2.45 2.31 62.73
N GLU A 858 -3.05 1.14 62.50
CA GLU A 858 -3.67 0.82 61.21
C GLU A 858 -4.98 1.58 61.03
N THR A 859 -4.97 2.61 60.18
CA THR A 859 -6.16 3.39 59.86
C THR A 859 -6.77 2.98 58.52
N GLY A 860 -8.09 2.88 58.46
CA GLY A 860 -8.79 2.58 57.21
C GLY A 860 -8.63 3.70 56.18
N PRO A 861 -8.63 3.38 54.86
CA PRO A 861 -8.73 4.37 53.80
C PRO A 861 -10.12 5.03 53.80
N VAL A 862 -10.31 6.09 53.00
CA VAL A 862 -11.65 6.63 52.69
C VAL A 862 -12.54 5.52 52.10
N ALA A 863 -13.60 5.17 52.81
CA ALA A 863 -14.52 4.06 52.52
C ALA A 863 -15.68 4.47 51.60
N GLY A 864 -16.20 5.69 51.78
CA GLY A 864 -17.34 6.21 51.04
C GLY A 864 -17.39 7.73 51.06
N ILE A 865 -18.50 8.28 50.59
CA ILE A 865 -18.76 9.71 50.56
C ILE A 865 -20.02 9.99 51.37
N LEU A 866 -20.00 11.05 52.17
CA LEU A 866 -21.19 11.57 52.85
C LEU A 866 -21.64 12.82 52.11
N ASP A 867 -22.82 12.77 51.52
CA ASP A 867 -23.45 13.96 50.94
C ASP A 867 -24.05 14.81 52.07
N THR A 868 -23.55 16.02 52.28
CA THR A 868 -24.05 16.91 53.35
C THR A 868 -25.42 17.49 53.05
N ASP A 869 -25.87 17.43 51.80
CA ASP A 869 -27.10 18.07 51.34
C ASP A 869 -28.30 17.13 51.49
N THR A 870 -28.08 15.81 51.37
CA THR A 870 -29.09 14.75 51.62
C THR A 870 -28.87 13.99 52.94
N LEU A 871 -27.69 14.12 53.56
CA LEU A 871 -27.20 13.33 54.69
C LEU A 871 -27.08 11.81 54.43
N GLU A 872 -27.08 11.39 53.15
CA GLU A 872 -26.87 9.99 52.77
C GLU A 872 -25.38 9.62 52.72
N LYS A 873 -25.02 8.47 53.30
CA LYS A 873 -23.74 7.82 53.05
C LYS A 873 -23.83 6.96 51.79
N VAL A 874 -23.03 7.29 50.78
CA VAL A 874 -23.04 6.67 49.45
C VAL A 874 -21.71 6.00 49.12
N SER A 875 -21.78 4.94 48.32
CA SER A 875 -20.58 4.28 47.77
C SER A 875 -19.88 5.20 46.75
N ILE A 876 -18.58 4.96 46.50
CA ILE A 876 -17.81 5.82 45.58
C ILE A 876 -18.31 5.67 44.13
N THR A 877 -18.76 4.49 43.72
CA THR A 877 -19.44 4.28 42.43
C THR A 877 -20.74 5.05 42.35
N GLU A 878 -21.60 4.93 43.36
CA GLU A 878 -22.87 5.66 43.39
C GLU A 878 -22.67 7.18 43.41
N ALA A 879 -21.67 7.68 44.12
CA ALA A 879 -21.32 9.10 44.11
C ALA A 879 -20.80 9.60 42.73
N MET A 880 -20.17 8.74 41.92
CA MET A 880 -19.86 9.03 40.52
C MET A 880 -21.13 9.04 39.66
N HIS A 881 -22.01 8.03 39.79
CA HIS A 881 -23.27 7.95 39.06
C HIS A 881 -24.23 9.11 39.38
N ARG A 882 -24.25 9.56 40.63
CA ARG A 882 -24.96 10.76 41.11
C ARG A 882 -24.24 12.09 40.76
N ASN A 883 -23.07 12.06 40.11
CA ASN A 883 -22.22 13.21 39.77
C ASN A 883 -21.76 14.07 40.97
N ILE A 884 -21.84 13.54 42.20
CA ILE A 884 -21.36 14.19 43.43
C ILE A 884 -19.83 14.30 43.42
N VAL A 885 -19.17 13.31 42.80
CA VAL A 885 -17.70 13.22 42.65
C VAL A 885 -17.34 12.91 41.21
N ASP A 886 -16.29 13.56 40.70
CA ASP A 886 -15.82 13.35 39.33
C ASP A 886 -15.17 11.97 39.14
N ASN A 887 -15.28 11.41 37.93
CA ASN A 887 -14.78 10.06 37.60
C ASN A 887 -13.27 9.86 37.84
N ILE A 888 -12.46 10.93 37.85
CA ILE A 888 -11.02 10.82 38.15
C ILE A 888 -10.84 10.72 39.66
N THR A 889 -11.48 11.58 40.45
CA THR A 889 -11.45 11.50 41.92
C THR A 889 -12.02 10.18 42.42
N GLY A 890 -13.16 9.73 41.91
CA GLY A 890 -13.76 8.45 42.29
C GLY A 890 -12.85 7.26 41.95
N GLN A 891 -12.23 7.26 40.76
CA GLN A 891 -11.19 6.27 40.44
C GLN A 891 -10.01 6.31 41.42
N ARG A 892 -9.52 7.51 41.80
CA ARG A 892 -8.37 7.63 42.75
C ARG A 892 -8.72 7.16 44.16
N LEU A 893 -9.97 7.31 44.61
CA LEU A 893 -10.44 6.79 45.89
C LEU A 893 -10.59 5.25 45.85
N LEU A 894 -11.12 4.68 44.76
CA LEU A 894 -11.20 3.23 44.56
C LEU A 894 -9.81 2.57 44.39
N GLU A 895 -8.87 3.23 43.72
CA GLU A 895 -7.45 2.83 43.70
C GLU A 895 -6.85 2.77 45.11
N ALA A 896 -7.18 3.73 45.98
CA ALA A 896 -6.68 3.78 47.35
C ALA A 896 -7.24 2.64 48.24
N GLN A 897 -8.50 2.25 48.05
CA GLN A 897 -9.08 1.06 48.69
C GLN A 897 -8.44 -0.24 48.17
N ALA A 898 -8.34 -0.40 46.85
CA ALA A 898 -7.82 -1.60 46.22
C ALA A 898 -6.35 -1.90 46.60
N CYS A 899 -5.51 -0.88 46.83
CA CYS A 899 -4.13 -1.07 47.28
C CYS A 899 -3.94 -1.25 48.81
N THR A 900 -5.01 -1.22 49.61
CA THR A 900 -4.97 -1.33 51.09
C THR A 900 -5.84 -2.45 51.68
N GLY A 901 -6.39 -3.33 50.84
CA GLY A 901 -7.00 -4.59 51.26
C GLY A 901 -8.20 -5.05 50.44
N GLY A 902 -8.87 -4.13 49.75
CA GLY A 902 -10.12 -4.41 49.05
C GLY A 902 -11.06 -3.22 49.06
N ILE A 903 -12.18 -3.36 48.36
CA ILE A 903 -13.22 -2.33 48.26
C ILE A 903 -14.06 -2.37 49.53
N ILE A 904 -14.34 -1.21 50.12
CA ILE A 904 -15.12 -1.11 51.36
C ILE A 904 -16.58 -0.81 51.03
N ASP A 905 -17.49 -1.56 51.62
CA ASP A 905 -18.91 -1.18 51.68
C ASP A 905 -19.12 -0.14 52.81
N PRO A 906 -19.54 1.10 52.52
CA PRO A 906 -19.74 2.12 53.55
C PRO A 906 -20.92 1.83 54.49
N ASN A 907 -21.78 0.86 54.19
CA ASN A 907 -22.90 0.48 55.04
C ASN A 907 -22.52 -0.54 56.12
N THR A 908 -21.70 -1.54 55.76
CA THR A 908 -21.28 -2.63 56.65
C THR A 908 -19.88 -2.47 57.23
N GLY A 909 -18.99 -1.73 56.55
CA GLY A 909 -17.56 -1.67 56.85
C GLY A 909 -16.74 -2.86 56.32
N ASP A 910 -17.39 -3.85 55.71
CA ASP A 910 -16.74 -5.04 55.15
C ASP A 910 -15.80 -4.67 53.98
N LYS A 911 -14.69 -5.42 53.89
CA LYS A 911 -13.75 -5.38 52.75
C LYS A 911 -13.99 -6.55 51.81
N TYR A 912 -14.31 -6.25 50.55
CA TYR A 912 -14.51 -7.22 49.48
C TYR A 912 -13.37 -7.18 48.45
N PRO A 913 -12.90 -8.33 47.92
CA PRO A 913 -12.03 -8.33 46.76
C PRO A 913 -12.78 -7.74 45.55
N VAL A 914 -12.06 -7.17 44.60
CA VAL A 914 -12.65 -6.43 43.46
C VAL A 914 -13.64 -7.28 42.64
N THR A 915 -13.42 -8.59 42.55
CA THR A 915 -14.32 -9.56 41.91
C THR A 915 -15.71 -9.58 42.53
N ASP A 916 -15.78 -9.55 43.85
CA ASP A 916 -16.99 -9.78 44.63
C ASP A 916 -17.71 -8.45 44.87
N ALA A 917 -16.94 -7.37 44.96
CA ALA A 917 -17.43 -5.98 44.97
C ALA A 917 -18.26 -5.65 43.72
N VAL A 918 -17.90 -6.19 42.54
CA VAL A 918 -18.72 -6.07 41.31
C VAL A 918 -20.06 -6.80 41.46
N GLY A 919 -20.07 -7.98 42.09
CA GLY A 919 -21.30 -8.73 42.39
C GLY A 919 -22.25 -8.00 43.35
N LYS A 920 -21.69 -7.12 44.21
CA LYS A 920 -22.44 -6.25 45.12
C LYS A 920 -22.73 -4.83 44.57
N GLY A 921 -22.32 -4.50 43.34
CA GLY A 921 -22.49 -3.16 42.76
C GLY A 921 -21.57 -2.06 43.29
N LEU A 922 -20.60 -2.41 44.16
CA LEU A 922 -19.62 -1.48 44.74
C LEU A 922 -18.51 -1.06 43.76
N VAL A 923 -18.38 -1.77 42.63
CA VAL A 923 -17.44 -1.44 41.53
C VAL A 923 -18.11 -1.73 40.18
N ASP A 924 -18.12 -0.74 39.28
CA ASP A 924 -18.54 -0.95 37.89
C ASP A 924 -17.56 -1.86 37.14
N LYS A 925 -18.04 -2.73 36.25
CA LYS A 925 -17.19 -3.60 35.41
C LYS A 925 -16.08 -2.83 34.66
N ILE A 926 -16.36 -1.60 34.23
CA ILE A 926 -15.41 -0.71 33.52
C ILE A 926 -14.29 -0.20 34.44
N MET A 927 -14.54 -0.13 35.75
CA MET A 927 -13.59 0.37 36.75
C MET A 927 -12.62 -0.73 37.22
N VAL A 928 -13.02 -2.01 37.15
CA VAL A 928 -12.18 -3.18 37.51
C VAL A 928 -10.81 -3.13 36.83
N ASP A 929 -10.79 -2.98 35.51
CA ASP A 929 -9.54 -2.95 34.71
C ASP A 929 -8.63 -1.78 35.10
N ARG A 930 -9.23 -0.67 35.54
CA ARG A 930 -8.49 0.55 35.95
C ARG A 930 -7.84 0.39 37.32
N ILE A 931 -8.50 -0.31 38.24
CA ILE A 931 -8.02 -0.52 39.63
C ILE A 931 -7.24 -1.83 39.83
N ASN A 932 -7.18 -2.70 38.82
CA ASN A 932 -6.40 -3.97 38.82
C ASN A 932 -4.92 -3.77 39.21
N LEU A 933 -4.29 -2.68 38.75
CA LEU A 933 -2.91 -2.32 39.15
C LEU A 933 -2.78 -1.98 40.64
N ALA A 934 -3.80 -1.37 41.24
CA ALA A 934 -3.85 -1.10 42.68
C ALA A 934 -4.11 -2.39 43.48
N GLN A 935 -5.00 -3.27 42.99
CA GLN A 935 -5.23 -4.58 43.60
C GLN A 935 -3.96 -5.44 43.63
N LYS A 936 -3.12 -5.38 42.58
CA LYS A 936 -1.80 -6.03 42.54
C LYS A 936 -0.78 -5.42 43.52
N ALA A 937 -0.93 -4.14 43.87
CA ALA A 937 -0.11 -3.51 44.92
C ALA A 937 -0.46 -3.99 46.34
N PHE A 938 -1.62 -4.62 46.54
CA PHE A 938 -1.97 -5.37 47.75
C PHE A 938 -1.63 -6.86 47.63
N ASN A 939 -2.12 -7.54 46.59
CA ASN A 939 -1.97 -8.99 46.40
C ASN A 939 -0.53 -9.46 46.09
N GLY A 940 0.35 -8.54 45.71
CA GLY A 940 1.71 -8.79 45.21
C GLY A 940 1.78 -8.86 43.68
N PHE A 941 2.82 -8.28 43.10
CA PHE A 941 3.14 -8.41 41.68
C PHE A 941 3.88 -9.72 41.43
N GLU A 942 3.18 -10.73 40.91
CA GLU A 942 3.76 -12.03 40.54
C GLU A 942 4.62 -11.90 39.27
N ASP A 943 5.91 -12.28 39.35
CA ASP A 943 6.76 -12.45 38.17
C ASP A 943 6.39 -13.77 37.46
N PRO A 944 5.91 -13.76 36.20
CA PRO A 944 5.50 -14.96 35.48
C PRO A 944 6.60 -16.01 35.32
N ARG A 945 7.88 -15.62 35.37
CA ARG A 945 9.04 -16.52 35.14
C ARG A 945 9.54 -17.18 36.43
N THR A 946 9.42 -16.51 37.57
CA THR A 946 9.95 -17.00 38.86
C THR A 946 8.87 -17.36 39.87
N LYS A 947 7.62 -16.96 39.63
CA LYS A 947 6.46 -17.11 40.54
C LYS A 947 6.61 -16.44 41.91
N THR A 948 7.70 -15.70 42.15
CA THR A 948 7.83 -14.86 43.35
C THR A 948 6.89 -13.67 43.23
N LYS A 949 6.16 -13.36 44.31
CA LYS A 949 5.45 -12.09 44.45
C LYS A 949 6.44 -10.98 44.79
N MET A 950 6.11 -9.76 44.40
CA MET A 950 6.90 -8.56 44.67
C MET A 950 6.03 -7.47 45.27
N SER A 951 6.57 -6.71 46.24
CA SER A 951 5.86 -5.54 46.81
C SER A 951 5.76 -4.39 45.81
N ALA A 952 4.88 -3.42 46.07
CA ALA A 952 4.74 -2.24 45.21
C ALA A 952 6.06 -1.45 45.07
N ALA A 953 6.86 -1.38 46.13
CA ALA A 953 8.19 -0.74 46.11
C ALA A 953 9.20 -1.50 45.23
N GLN A 954 9.22 -2.84 45.31
CA GLN A 954 10.06 -3.68 44.46
C GLN A 954 9.64 -3.62 42.99
N ALA A 955 8.33 -3.62 42.71
CA ALA A 955 7.78 -3.46 41.36
C ALA A 955 8.15 -2.10 40.75
N LEU A 956 8.07 -1.02 41.54
CA LEU A 956 8.52 0.32 41.17
C LEU A 956 10.03 0.33 40.82
N LYS A 957 10.86 -0.26 41.68
CA LYS A 957 12.33 -0.34 41.52
C LYS A 957 12.76 -1.20 40.32
N LYS A 958 11.96 -2.19 39.92
CA LYS A 958 12.15 -2.99 38.71
C LYS A 958 11.48 -2.41 37.44
N GLY A 959 10.76 -1.29 37.54
CA GLY A 959 10.06 -0.65 36.40
C GLY A 959 8.75 -1.32 35.98
N TRP A 960 8.17 -2.21 36.79
CA TRP A 960 6.89 -2.89 36.53
C TRP A 960 5.67 -2.01 36.83
N LEU A 961 5.89 -0.89 37.53
CA LEU A 961 4.86 0.05 37.95
C LEU A 961 5.32 1.48 37.64
N TYR A 962 4.48 2.27 36.98
CA TYR A 962 4.79 3.66 36.62
C TYR A 962 5.08 4.51 37.86
N TYR A 963 6.10 5.38 37.79
CA TYR A 963 6.59 6.16 38.94
C TYR A 963 5.47 6.88 39.69
N GLU A 964 4.57 7.58 38.98
CA GLU A 964 3.47 8.33 39.58
C GLU A 964 2.42 7.43 40.24
N ALA A 965 2.07 6.30 39.63
CA ALA A 965 1.10 5.36 40.18
C ALA A 965 1.67 4.66 41.43
N GLY A 966 2.91 4.21 41.34
CA GLY A 966 3.62 3.59 42.47
C GLY A 966 3.84 4.55 43.63
N GLN A 967 4.20 5.82 43.37
CA GLN A 967 4.32 6.80 44.45
C GLN A 967 2.98 6.99 45.16
N ARG A 968 1.85 7.16 44.44
CA ARG A 968 0.51 7.27 45.07
C ARG A 968 0.15 6.04 45.89
N PHE A 969 0.41 4.83 45.41
CA PHE A 969 0.09 3.61 46.16
C PHE A 969 0.94 3.48 47.44
N LEU A 970 2.23 3.86 47.39
CA LEU A 970 3.10 3.88 48.56
C LEU A 970 2.71 4.99 49.56
N GLU A 971 2.31 6.17 49.09
CA GLU A 971 1.74 7.25 49.90
C GLU A 971 0.49 6.77 50.65
N VAL A 972 -0.46 6.13 49.96
CA VAL A 972 -1.69 5.59 50.56
C VAL A 972 -1.40 4.44 51.55
N GLN A 973 -0.52 3.50 51.22
CA GLN A 973 -0.16 2.39 52.11
C GLN A 973 0.52 2.92 53.38
N TYR A 974 1.53 3.78 53.26
CA TYR A 974 2.21 4.40 54.41
C TYR A 974 1.23 5.13 55.34
N LEU A 975 0.36 5.99 54.80
CA LEU A 975 -0.61 6.75 55.61
C LEU A 975 -1.68 5.87 56.28
N THR A 976 -1.91 4.64 55.80
CA THR A 976 -2.87 3.68 56.40
C THR A 976 -2.21 2.70 57.37
N GLY A 977 -0.99 3.00 57.86
CA GLY A 977 -0.29 2.22 58.90
C GLY A 977 0.96 1.46 58.42
N GLY A 978 1.51 1.80 57.26
CA GLY A 978 2.77 1.21 56.76
C GLY A 978 2.63 0.41 55.45
N LEU A 979 3.78 0.06 54.88
CA LEU A 979 3.90 -0.58 53.56
C LEU A 979 3.42 -2.03 53.57
N ILE A 980 2.99 -2.51 52.42
CA ILE A 980 2.46 -3.88 52.26
C ILE A 980 3.47 -4.72 51.46
N GLU A 981 4.01 -5.76 52.10
CA GLU A 981 4.88 -6.76 51.48
C GLU A 981 4.09 -8.08 51.36
N PRO A 982 4.02 -8.73 50.17
CA PRO A 982 3.07 -9.81 49.92
C PRO A 982 3.36 -11.12 50.70
N ASP A 983 4.57 -11.23 51.25
CA ASP A 983 5.03 -12.37 52.04
C ASP A 983 4.92 -12.11 53.57
N VAL A 984 4.38 -10.95 53.98
CA VAL A 984 4.28 -10.51 55.37
C VAL A 984 2.82 -10.14 55.69
N PRO A 985 2.13 -10.85 56.62
CA PRO A 985 0.72 -10.60 56.90
C PRO A 985 0.45 -9.36 57.76
N ARG A 986 1.49 -8.66 58.22
CA ARG A 986 1.43 -7.36 58.91
C ARG A 986 1.97 -6.26 57.99
N ARG A 987 1.55 -5.02 58.22
CA ARG A 987 2.22 -3.86 57.60
C ARG A 987 3.67 -3.73 58.07
N VAL A 988 4.51 -3.23 57.18
CA VAL A 988 5.97 -3.10 57.36
C VAL A 988 6.32 -1.62 57.52
N PRO A 989 6.95 -1.19 58.63
CA PRO A 989 7.35 0.19 58.84
C PRO A 989 8.51 0.57 57.90
N LEU A 990 8.65 1.87 57.60
CA LEU A 990 9.62 2.35 56.60
C LEU A 990 11.07 1.96 56.95
N ASP A 991 11.45 1.95 58.22
CA ASP A 991 12.80 1.59 58.63
C ASP A 991 13.07 0.08 58.51
N GLU A 992 12.07 -0.80 58.65
CA GLU A 992 12.21 -2.24 58.39
C GLU A 992 12.33 -2.50 56.87
N ALA A 993 11.51 -1.84 56.04
CA ALA A 993 11.60 -1.91 54.60
C ALA A 993 12.96 -1.38 54.06
N LEU A 994 13.51 -0.34 54.70
CA LEU A 994 14.83 0.20 54.39
C LEU A 994 15.95 -0.77 54.78
N GLN A 995 15.85 -1.43 55.94
CA GLN A 995 16.80 -2.48 56.35
C GLN A 995 16.77 -3.71 55.43
N LYS A 996 15.57 -4.11 54.95
CA LYS A 996 15.40 -5.15 53.94
C LYS A 996 15.85 -4.72 52.52
N GLY A 997 16.12 -3.42 52.30
CA GLY A 997 16.48 -2.87 50.99
C GLY A 997 15.35 -2.87 49.94
N THR A 998 14.10 -3.11 50.36
CA THR A 998 12.94 -3.19 49.45
C THR A 998 12.47 -1.82 48.98
N ILE A 999 12.87 -0.76 49.67
CA ILE A 999 12.68 0.65 49.31
C ILE A 999 14.00 1.43 49.44
N ASP A 1000 14.14 2.53 48.70
CA ASP A 1000 15.36 3.36 48.72
C ASP A 1000 15.27 4.48 49.77
N PRO A 1001 16.40 4.95 50.35
CA PRO A 1001 16.37 6.01 51.36
C PRO A 1001 15.77 7.33 50.84
N ARG A 1002 15.88 7.60 49.54
CA ARG A 1002 15.26 8.78 48.90
C ARG A 1002 13.73 8.67 48.82
N THR A 1003 13.16 7.47 48.69
CA THR A 1003 11.71 7.29 48.70
C THR A 1003 11.16 7.26 50.13
N VAL A 1004 11.90 6.72 51.11
CA VAL A 1004 11.58 6.90 52.55
C VAL A 1004 11.50 8.38 52.92
N GLN A 1005 12.47 9.19 52.52
CA GLN A 1005 12.46 10.63 52.80
C GLN A 1005 11.26 11.35 52.16
N LYS A 1006 10.87 10.99 50.93
CA LYS A 1006 9.65 11.53 50.29
C LYS A 1006 8.36 11.10 50.99
N LEU A 1007 8.28 9.86 51.47
CA LEU A 1007 7.09 9.37 52.18
C LEU A 1007 6.93 10.04 53.55
N ARG A 1008 8.04 10.36 54.24
CA ARG A 1008 8.02 11.16 55.48
C ARG A 1008 7.71 12.66 55.25
N ASP A 1009 7.98 13.20 54.06
CA ASP A 1009 7.59 14.57 53.68
C ASP A 1009 6.12 14.65 53.20
N VAL A 1010 5.20 14.47 54.15
CA VAL A 1010 3.75 14.51 53.91
C VAL A 1010 3.26 15.89 53.42
N GLY A 1011 4.03 16.96 53.65
CA GLY A 1011 3.75 18.29 53.12
C GLY A 1011 3.94 18.42 51.61
N ALA A 1012 4.84 17.61 51.02
CA ALA A 1012 5.14 17.59 49.60
C ALA A 1012 4.24 16.65 48.77
N TYR A 1013 3.26 15.98 49.38
CA TYR A 1013 2.39 15.01 48.70
C TYR A 1013 1.58 15.63 47.56
N ALA A 1014 1.47 14.90 46.44
CA ALA A 1014 0.83 15.41 45.24
C ALA A 1014 -0.68 15.66 45.44
N LYS A 1015 -1.18 16.81 44.97
CA LYS A 1015 -2.59 17.19 45.13
C LYS A 1015 -3.42 16.74 43.92
N TYR A 1016 -3.75 15.45 43.90
CA TYR A 1016 -4.37 14.75 42.77
C TYR A 1016 -5.86 14.40 42.93
N ILE A 1017 -6.50 14.74 44.05
CA ILE A 1017 -7.94 14.54 44.32
C ILE A 1017 -8.67 15.87 44.29
N THR A 1018 -9.85 15.94 43.67
CA THR A 1018 -10.75 17.10 43.79
C THR A 1018 -11.60 16.94 45.04
N CYS A 1019 -11.46 17.82 46.03
CA CYS A 1019 -12.23 17.76 47.27
C CYS A 1019 -13.73 17.96 47.00
N PRO A 1020 -14.62 16.99 47.29
CA PRO A 1020 -16.04 17.10 46.93
C PRO A 1020 -16.76 18.28 47.62
N LYS A 1021 -16.44 18.60 48.87
CA LYS A 1021 -17.01 19.74 49.64
C LYS A 1021 -16.41 21.11 49.32
N THR A 1022 -15.16 21.21 48.86
CA THR A 1022 -14.51 22.52 48.61
C THR A 1022 -14.19 22.81 47.14
N LYS A 1023 -14.25 21.79 46.27
CA LYS A 1023 -13.87 21.80 44.84
C LYS A 1023 -12.40 22.17 44.56
N LEU A 1024 -11.53 22.20 45.58
CA LEU A 1024 -10.09 22.44 45.45
C LEU A 1024 -9.32 21.11 45.24
N LYS A 1025 -8.18 21.17 44.54
CA LYS A 1025 -7.25 20.03 44.48
C LYS A 1025 -6.53 19.84 45.83
N ILE A 1026 -6.59 18.61 46.35
CA ILE A 1026 -6.06 18.19 47.65
C ILE A 1026 -5.24 16.89 47.53
N SER A 1027 -4.38 16.61 48.50
CA SER A 1027 -3.66 15.33 48.62
C SER A 1027 -4.56 14.22 49.21
N TYR A 1028 -4.09 12.97 49.21
CA TYR A 1028 -4.79 11.89 49.93
C TYR A 1028 -4.77 12.08 51.46
N LYS A 1029 -3.70 12.69 52.01
CA LYS A 1029 -3.65 13.08 53.43
C LYS A 1029 -4.73 14.11 53.76
N ASP A 1030 -4.78 15.18 52.98
CA ASP A 1030 -5.83 16.21 53.07
C ASP A 1030 -7.24 15.58 52.99
N ALA A 1031 -7.43 14.51 52.21
CA ALA A 1031 -8.72 13.83 52.07
C ALA A 1031 -9.11 13.00 53.31
N MET A 1032 -8.16 12.27 53.91
CA MET A 1032 -8.41 11.56 55.17
C MET A 1032 -8.60 12.51 56.36
N ASP A 1033 -7.85 13.61 56.40
CA ASP A 1033 -7.99 14.65 57.44
C ASP A 1033 -9.31 15.44 57.33
N ARG A 1034 -10.00 15.33 56.18
CA ARG A 1034 -11.34 15.87 55.91
C ARG A 1034 -12.43 14.79 55.88
N SER A 1035 -12.10 13.55 56.24
CA SER A 1035 -13.07 12.47 56.35
C SER A 1035 -13.57 12.36 57.79
N MET A 1036 -14.88 12.28 57.96
CA MET A 1036 -15.46 11.92 59.25
C MET A 1036 -15.37 10.41 59.45
N ILE A 1037 -15.21 9.98 60.70
CA ILE A 1037 -15.20 8.56 61.09
C ILE A 1037 -16.57 8.24 61.66
N GLU A 1038 -17.25 7.22 61.14
CA GLU A 1038 -18.54 6.76 61.66
C GLU A 1038 -18.32 5.96 62.96
N GLU A 1039 -18.95 6.40 64.06
CA GLU A 1039 -18.85 5.73 65.36
C GLU A 1039 -19.53 4.36 65.31
N GLY A 1040 -18.79 3.31 65.69
CA GLY A 1040 -19.25 1.91 65.68
C GLY A 1040 -18.69 1.08 64.52
N THR A 1041 -18.71 1.60 63.29
CA THR A 1041 -18.16 0.92 62.10
C THR A 1041 -16.70 1.30 61.81
N GLY A 1042 -16.26 2.49 62.25
CA GLY A 1042 -14.90 3.00 62.02
C GLY A 1042 -14.60 3.41 60.58
N VAL A 1043 -15.60 3.43 59.69
CA VAL A 1043 -15.39 3.80 58.28
C VAL A 1043 -15.17 5.29 58.11
N ARG A 1044 -14.27 5.66 57.19
CA ARG A 1044 -14.01 7.07 56.82
C ARG A 1044 -14.91 7.50 55.67
N LEU A 1045 -15.77 8.48 55.90
CA LEU A 1045 -16.62 9.09 54.88
C LEU A 1045 -16.10 10.48 54.52
N LEU A 1046 -15.80 10.71 53.25
CA LEU A 1046 -15.36 12.02 52.76
C LEU A 1046 -16.58 12.90 52.47
N GLU A 1047 -16.62 14.10 53.04
CA GLU A 1047 -17.76 15.02 52.87
C GLU A 1047 -17.85 15.57 51.43
N ALA A 1048 -19.07 15.67 50.92
CA ALA A 1048 -19.43 16.31 49.65
C ALA A 1048 -20.62 17.27 49.81
N SER A 1049 -20.71 18.29 48.95
CA SER A 1049 -21.85 19.20 48.85
C SER A 1049 -22.02 19.71 47.42
N SER A 1050 -23.24 20.07 47.02
CA SER A 1050 -23.54 20.73 45.76
C SER A 1050 -22.99 22.17 45.68
N GLN A 1051 -22.87 22.85 46.82
CA GLN A 1051 -22.27 24.18 46.91
C GLN A 1051 -20.92 24.10 47.66
N SER A 1052 -19.86 24.67 47.09
CA SER A 1052 -18.59 24.77 47.82
C SER A 1052 -18.76 25.70 49.02
N THR A 1053 -18.18 25.35 50.17
CA THR A 1053 -18.10 26.24 51.35
C THR A 1053 -17.24 27.50 51.13
N LYS A 1054 -16.86 27.79 49.88
CA LYS A 1054 -16.21 29.01 49.39
C LYS A 1054 -16.96 29.68 48.23
N GLY A 1055 -18.26 29.43 48.09
CA GLY A 1055 -19.13 30.09 47.11
C GLY A 1055 -19.05 29.56 45.66
N PHE A 1056 -18.20 28.57 45.38
CA PHE A 1056 -18.11 27.96 44.05
C PHE A 1056 -19.27 26.98 43.79
N TYR A 1057 -20.07 27.24 42.75
CA TYR A 1057 -21.08 26.32 42.25
C TYR A 1057 -20.45 25.01 41.71
N SER A 1058 -21.10 23.87 41.96
CA SER A 1058 -20.73 22.60 41.33
C SER A 1058 -21.24 22.56 39.88
N PRO A 1059 -20.37 22.39 38.86
CA PRO A 1059 -20.83 22.20 37.47
C PRO A 1059 -21.47 20.83 37.23
N TYR A 1060 -21.40 19.92 38.21
CA TYR A 1060 -21.74 18.51 38.04
C TYR A 1060 -23.23 18.18 38.31
N ASN A 1061 -23.99 19.06 38.98
CA ASN A 1061 -25.43 18.85 39.26
C ASN A 1061 -26.37 19.38 38.17
N MET A 1062 -25.88 19.67 36.97
CA MET A 1062 -26.70 20.18 35.84
C MET A 1062 -27.36 19.06 35.01
N SER A 1063 -28.14 18.17 35.65
CA SER A 1063 -29.22 17.37 35.05
C SER A 1063 -29.96 16.53 36.10
N GLY A 1064 -31.25 16.83 36.35
CA GLY A 1064 -32.12 16.05 37.24
C GLY A 1064 -33.55 16.58 37.17
N ALA A 1065 -34.48 15.78 36.61
CA ALA A 1065 -35.80 16.22 36.17
C ALA A 1065 -36.66 16.91 37.25
N GLY A 1066 -37.05 18.17 36.99
CA GLY A 1066 -38.07 18.91 37.74
C GLY A 1066 -38.88 19.81 36.81
N SER A 1067 -40.21 19.63 36.78
CA SER A 1067 -41.08 20.23 35.76
C SER A 1067 -41.40 21.71 36.00
N ALA A 1068 -41.10 22.56 35.02
CA ALA A 1068 -41.70 23.88 34.86
C ALA A 1068 -41.94 24.15 33.36
N ALA A 1069 -43.16 24.54 32.98
CA ALA A 1069 -43.58 24.60 31.58
C ALA A 1069 -43.75 26.05 31.08
N GLY A 1070 -43.25 26.32 29.87
CA GLY A 1070 -43.76 27.36 28.97
C GLY A 1070 -43.09 28.74 29.02
N SER A 1071 -42.37 29.06 27.95
CA SER A 1071 -42.35 30.40 27.33
C SER A 1071 -41.80 30.36 25.90
N ARG A 1072 -42.07 31.41 25.12
CA ARG A 1072 -41.90 31.43 23.65
C ARG A 1072 -40.64 32.19 23.19
N SER A 1073 -40.29 31.97 21.92
CA SER A 1073 -39.18 32.55 21.16
C SER A 1073 -39.08 34.07 21.16
N GLY A 1074 -37.86 34.64 21.14
CA GLY A 1074 -37.64 36.04 20.79
C GLY A 1074 -36.20 36.59 20.92
N SER A 1075 -35.60 36.96 19.79
CA SER A 1075 -34.61 38.05 19.63
C SER A 1075 -33.23 38.04 20.34
N LYS A 1076 -32.23 37.60 19.55
CA LYS A 1076 -30.94 38.28 19.25
C LYS A 1076 -29.86 38.60 20.32
N THR A 1077 -28.63 38.25 19.92
CA THR A 1077 -27.33 38.94 20.13
C THR A 1077 -26.74 39.09 21.53
N GLY A 1078 -25.67 38.29 21.78
CA GLY A 1078 -24.35 38.88 22.00
C GLY A 1078 -23.80 38.92 23.43
N SER A 1079 -23.17 37.83 23.86
CA SER A 1079 -22.09 37.86 24.87
C SER A 1079 -21.16 36.65 24.70
N ARG A 1080 -19.85 36.89 24.73
CA ARG A 1080 -18.80 35.85 24.69
C ARG A 1080 -18.46 35.40 26.11
N THR A 1081 -18.33 34.10 26.33
CA THR A 1081 -17.66 33.52 27.52
C THR A 1081 -16.59 32.52 27.09
N GLY A 1082 -15.56 33.03 26.41
CA GLY A 1082 -14.36 32.24 26.13
C GLY A 1082 -13.53 32.04 27.40
N SER A 1083 -13.21 30.78 27.72
CA SER A 1083 -12.28 30.44 28.81
C SER A 1083 -11.30 29.36 28.33
N ARG A 1084 -10.11 29.80 27.93
CA ARG A 1084 -9.02 28.90 27.52
C ARG A 1084 -8.54 28.06 28.70
N ARG A 1085 -8.20 26.79 28.40
CA ARG A 1085 -6.98 26.05 28.82
C ARG A 1085 -7.26 24.60 29.20
N GLY A 1086 -7.34 23.73 28.19
CA GLY A 1086 -7.30 22.27 28.40
C GLY A 1086 -6.00 21.87 29.11
N SER A 1087 -6.12 21.08 30.17
CA SER A 1087 -4.97 20.50 30.89
C SER A 1087 -4.56 19.19 30.22
N PHE A 1088 -3.35 19.14 29.68
CA PHE A 1088 -2.74 17.92 29.16
C PHE A 1088 -2.11 17.13 30.30
N ASP A 1089 -2.69 15.98 30.64
CA ASP A 1089 -2.11 14.92 31.49
C ASP A 1089 -2.25 13.58 30.76
N ALA A 1090 -1.22 12.72 30.81
CA ALA A 1090 -1.07 11.59 29.89
C ALA A 1090 -1.27 10.21 30.54
N THR A 1091 -2.46 9.63 30.39
CA THR A 1091 -2.69 8.17 30.54
C THR A 1091 -3.71 7.69 29.51
N GLY A 1092 -3.32 6.75 28.63
CA GLY A 1092 -4.18 6.31 27.52
C GLY A 1092 -3.59 5.12 26.74
N SER A 1093 -3.36 3.99 27.41
CA SER A 1093 -2.93 2.74 26.76
C SER A 1093 -4.07 2.10 25.97
N GLY A 1094 -4.08 2.27 24.65
CA GLY A 1094 -4.94 1.51 23.75
C GLY A 1094 -4.40 0.09 23.55
N TYR A 1095 -5.19 -0.92 23.93
CA TYR A 1095 -4.82 -2.33 23.72
C TYR A 1095 -4.79 -2.68 22.23
N SER A 1096 -3.70 -3.33 21.78
CA SER A 1096 -3.63 -3.97 20.46
C SER A 1096 -3.84 -5.47 20.59
N MET A 1097 -4.84 -6.01 19.89
CA MET A 1097 -5.04 -7.45 19.76
C MET A 1097 -3.92 -8.05 18.90
N SER A 1098 -2.93 -8.64 19.54
CA SER A 1098 -1.86 -9.39 18.87
C SER A 1098 -2.12 -10.89 18.97
N PHE A 1099 -2.62 -11.48 17.89
CA PHE A 1099 -2.65 -12.94 17.76
C PHE A 1099 -1.21 -13.48 17.63
N SER A 1100 -0.70 -14.09 18.69
CA SER A 1100 0.56 -14.83 18.67
C SER A 1100 0.30 -16.34 18.53
N SER A 1101 0.51 -16.86 17.31
CA SER A 1101 0.58 -18.31 17.10
C SER A 1101 1.88 -18.86 17.70
N SER A 1102 1.79 -19.98 18.43
CA SER A 1102 2.92 -20.59 19.13
C SER A 1102 3.64 -21.64 18.27
N SER A 1103 4.78 -21.26 17.69
CA SER A 1103 5.72 -22.22 17.12
C SER A 1103 6.49 -22.97 18.21
N TYR A 1104 6.39 -24.29 18.24
CA TYR A 1104 7.11 -25.14 19.19
C TYR A 1104 8.62 -25.13 18.94
N THR A 1105 9.39 -25.24 20.01
CA THR A 1105 10.85 -25.45 19.95
C THR A 1105 11.17 -26.94 19.77
N SER A 1106 12.20 -27.22 18.96
CA SER A 1106 13.02 -28.43 19.11
C SER A 1106 14.47 -28.02 19.40
N SER A 1107 15.23 -28.90 20.05
CA SER A 1107 16.60 -28.62 20.51
C SER A 1107 17.43 -29.90 20.63
N SER A 1108 18.73 -29.78 21.01
CA SER A 1108 19.76 -30.84 21.09
C SER A 1108 20.26 -31.35 19.71
N TYR A 1109 21.54 -31.16 19.31
CA TYR A 1109 22.86 -31.72 19.75
C TYR A 1109 23.28 -32.93 18.87
N GLY A 1110 24.49 -33.06 18.30
CA GLY A 1110 25.60 -32.10 18.08
C GLY A 1110 27.01 -32.74 17.91
N ARG A 1111 27.92 -32.11 17.12
CA ARG A 1111 29.36 -32.51 16.85
C ARG A 1111 29.50 -33.81 15.99
N ARG A 1112 30.61 -34.24 15.37
CA ARG A 1112 32.05 -33.86 15.14
C ARG A 1112 32.50 -34.58 13.81
N LEU A 1113 33.62 -34.40 13.06
CA LEU A 1113 34.97 -33.82 13.31
C LEU A 1113 35.48 -32.78 12.24
N ALA A 1114 36.56 -33.03 11.46
CA ALA A 1114 37.46 -32.01 10.87
C ALA A 1114 38.51 -32.56 9.85
N ALA A 1115 39.34 -31.64 9.29
CA ALA A 1115 40.48 -31.79 8.34
C ALA A 1115 40.12 -32.08 6.86
N SER A 1116 40.81 -31.59 5.82
CA SER A 1116 42.21 -31.08 5.71
C SER A 1116 42.41 -29.89 4.72
N VAL A 1117 43.63 -29.33 4.66
CA VAL A 1117 44.16 -28.29 3.71
C VAL A 1117 45.03 -28.98 2.60
N PRO A 1118 45.81 -28.34 1.65
CA PRO A 1118 46.35 -26.96 1.55
C PRO A 1118 46.41 -26.24 0.16
N GLY A 1119 46.87 -24.97 0.17
CA GLY A 1119 47.38 -24.18 -0.99
C GLY A 1119 46.44 -23.08 -1.50
N GLY A 1120 46.85 -21.85 -1.84
CA GLY A 1120 48.16 -21.15 -1.87
C GLY A 1120 48.15 -20.11 -3.02
N LYS A 1121 48.68 -18.88 -2.96
CA LYS A 1121 49.64 -18.20 -2.05
C LYS A 1121 49.25 -16.73 -1.79
N GLU A 1122 50.02 -16.05 -0.95
CA GLU A 1122 50.09 -14.59 -0.80
C GLU A 1122 50.71 -13.89 -2.03
N VAL A 1123 50.59 -12.56 -2.11
CA VAL A 1123 51.72 -11.60 -2.04
C VAL A 1123 51.18 -10.15 -2.00
N SER A 1124 51.87 -9.27 -1.27
CA SER A 1124 51.66 -7.81 -1.25
C SER A 1124 52.92 -7.09 -1.75
N GLN A 1125 52.88 -5.75 -1.93
CA GLN A 1125 53.92 -4.88 -2.56
C GLN A 1125 53.83 -4.79 -4.11
N SER A 1126 54.23 -3.71 -4.80
CA SER A 1126 54.41 -2.28 -4.42
C SER A 1126 54.76 -1.39 -5.64
N LEU A 1127 54.69 -0.06 -5.45
CA LEU A 1127 55.50 0.98 -6.14
C LEU A 1127 55.21 1.41 -7.60
N SER A 1128 55.65 2.65 -7.88
CA SER A 1128 56.01 3.27 -9.18
C SER A 1128 54.96 3.56 -10.26
N THR A 1129 54.61 4.85 -10.34
CA THR A 1129 54.52 5.68 -11.57
C THR A 1129 55.81 5.56 -12.42
N PRO A 1130 55.86 5.92 -13.75
CA PRO A 1130 55.31 7.18 -14.30
C PRO A 1130 54.88 7.27 -15.80
N LEU A 1131 54.21 8.41 -16.09
CA LEU A 1131 54.31 9.32 -17.27
C LEU A 1131 54.48 8.82 -18.74
N TYR A 1132 53.64 9.44 -19.59
CA TYR A 1132 53.88 10.04 -20.92
C TYR A 1132 53.57 9.30 -22.25
N ASN A 1133 53.17 10.15 -23.22
CA ASN A 1133 52.65 9.88 -24.57
C ASN A 1133 53.65 9.19 -25.53
N PRO A 1134 53.20 8.82 -26.76
CA PRO A 1134 53.35 9.80 -27.85
C PRO A 1134 52.05 10.13 -28.62
N ASP A 1135 52.04 11.32 -29.23
CA ASP A 1135 51.01 11.85 -30.15
C ASP A 1135 51.35 11.51 -31.61
N GLU A 1136 50.39 11.66 -32.54
CA GLU A 1136 50.75 11.95 -33.95
C GLU A 1136 49.67 12.72 -34.76
N SER A 1137 49.99 13.95 -35.18
CA SER A 1137 49.44 14.70 -36.35
C SER A 1137 47.94 15.13 -36.34
N SER A 1138 47.50 16.22 -37.00
CA SER A 1138 48.17 17.38 -37.63
C SER A 1138 47.18 18.52 -37.95
N SER A 1139 47.64 19.79 -37.84
CA SER A 1139 47.36 20.98 -38.72
C SER A 1139 45.95 21.34 -39.24
N LEU A 1140 45.55 22.60 -39.46
CA LEU A 1140 46.00 23.97 -39.10
C LEU A 1140 44.95 24.97 -39.68
N ASN A 1141 44.59 26.05 -38.95
CA ASN A 1141 44.16 27.37 -39.48
C ASN A 1141 42.88 27.48 -40.38
N GLN A 1142 42.17 28.62 -40.51
CA GLN A 1142 42.18 29.94 -39.82
C GLN A 1142 40.87 30.73 -40.03
N THR A 1143 40.74 31.87 -39.34
CA THR A 1143 39.91 33.08 -39.68
C THR A 1143 38.37 32.94 -39.68
N GLN A 1144 37.62 33.63 -38.79
CA GLN A 1144 37.28 35.08 -38.76
C GLN A 1144 36.24 35.51 -39.82
N LEU A 1145 35.34 36.47 -39.62
CA LEU A 1145 34.79 37.21 -38.44
C LEU A 1145 33.56 37.99 -38.93
N LEU A 1146 32.63 38.40 -38.04
CA LEU A 1146 32.08 39.78 -37.95
C LEU A 1146 30.90 39.89 -36.96
N GLN A 1147 30.89 40.97 -36.17
CA GLN A 1147 29.77 41.41 -35.34
C GLN A 1147 29.91 42.92 -35.10
N VAL A 1148 28.94 43.73 -35.52
CA VAL A 1148 28.87 45.20 -35.32
C VAL A 1148 27.38 45.66 -35.45
N PRO A 1149 26.96 46.79 -34.83
CA PRO A 1149 25.85 46.69 -33.87
C PRO A 1149 24.83 47.86 -33.94
N MET A 1150 24.17 48.13 -32.79
CA MET A 1150 23.12 49.13 -32.50
C MET A 1150 21.71 48.69 -32.92
N MET A 1151 20.64 49.05 -32.18
CA MET A 1151 20.57 49.84 -30.94
C MET A 1151 20.31 48.97 -29.71
#